data_AF-A0A7C1NQL9-F1
#
_entry.id   AF-A0A7C1NQL9-F1
#
_cell.length_a   1.000
_cell.length_b   1.000
_cell.length_c   1.000
_cell.angle_alpha   90.00
_cell.angle_beta   90.00
_cell.angle_gamma   90.00
#
_symmetry.space_group_name_H-M   'P 1'
#
loop_
_entity.id
_entity.type
_entity.pdbx_description
1 polymer ?
#
loop_
_entity_poly.entity_id
_entity_poly.type
_entity_poly.pdbx_seq_one_letter_code
_entity_poly.pdbx_strand_id
1 'polypeptide(L)'
;MGVMASERKKQKAGLSLSAKILIGMGLGIVVGVFFGEYCAILQIIGDAFIKLLQITILPYIMVSMIVGIGGLTIDQAKLLAKKAGVLLFLFWGISFVIVLLLPLSFPELESAAFFSSSIIEPPKEVDFVSLYIPSNPFHSMANNIVPAVVLFSILTGVALMRVINKDALLRPLAIASQAMIQITKLIVNLTPIGVFAITASAAGTMSIEELGRLQVYLVSFNVAAVFLTFWILPMLVTPITPFKYKDILALTRDAMVTAFTTGNLFIVLTVLTESCKQLFEKYNLKEEKTDTYVDVIVPISFNFPTTGKLLMLLFILFAAWFSGSTLSLTQYPTFVFAGLLSFFGGVDVAMPFMLDLMRLPSDLYQLYVVTGVINGRFATLLAAMNLVVFTLLATASLTGVLVVNKKKMINYLIITLLLTVGILGATRGYFSVAVKNVYDKDQVIASMQSHVFPVPRKVYRSVAESVIPIDLGKPTLQRIQESGVLRVGYNPENMPFTYYSGSGELVGLDIDMAQLLARELKVKLEFIPFEIETMAIQLEAGGFDVIMSGIVLTTQRLKKMTFSTPYMKTHLAFVVPDHRRKDFTTRKAIQRISKLRIGIPNESDYFFDKIKNYLPRTEVIELGSVKEFFETNENQLDALLLDAERGSAWTLIYPEFQVVVPVPDVVKIPLAYPVAGGDREFADFLSQWIRLKKDFGEFQRLYDHWILGRDAVPQKPRWSIIRNVLRWVE
;
A
#
# COMPACT_ATOMS: atom_id res chain seq x y z
N MET A 1 23.41 59.47 32.08
CA MET A 1 23.58 59.71 30.64
C MET A 1 24.84 59.01 30.18
N GLY A 2 24.75 58.07 29.24
CA GLY A 2 25.88 57.79 28.34
C GLY A 2 26.57 56.43 28.34
N VAL A 3 26.02 55.31 28.86
CA VAL A 3 26.52 53.95 28.50
C VAL A 3 25.40 52.89 28.66
N MET A 4 24.32 52.95 27.88
CA MET A 4 23.33 51.86 27.78
C MET A 4 22.60 51.87 26.42
N ALA A 5 23.34 52.10 25.33
CA ALA A 5 22.73 52.17 24.00
C ALA A 5 23.71 51.80 22.87
N SER A 6 24.27 50.59 22.83
CA SER A 6 24.85 50.08 21.56
C SER A 6 25.13 48.57 21.48
N GLU A 7 24.29 47.69 22.03
CA GLU A 7 24.39 46.25 21.72
C GLU A 7 23.03 45.64 21.31
N ARG A 8 22.37 46.26 20.33
CA ARG A 8 21.52 45.49 19.41
C ARG A 8 22.44 44.80 18.40
N LYS A 9 23.03 43.66 18.78
CA LYS A 9 23.66 42.74 17.82
C LYS A 9 22.61 42.34 16.79
N LYS A 10 22.80 42.78 15.54
CA LYS A 10 22.08 42.32 14.35
C LYS A 10 22.19 40.79 14.25
N GLN A 11 21.23 40.04 14.77
CA GLN A 11 21.00 38.66 14.35
C GLN A 11 20.59 38.72 12.87
N LYS A 12 21.48 38.29 11.97
CA LYS A 12 21.11 38.04 10.58
C LYS A 12 19.94 37.04 10.59
N ALA A 13 18.78 37.47 10.11
CA ALA A 13 17.59 36.64 10.02
C ALA A 13 17.85 35.49 9.03
N GLY A 14 18.27 34.34 9.54
CA GLY A 14 18.34 33.11 8.75
C GLY A 14 16.94 32.64 8.39
N LEU A 15 16.79 32.01 7.22
CA LEU A 15 15.54 31.36 6.79
C LEU A 15 15.04 30.39 7.87
N SER A 16 13.74 30.43 8.17
CA SER A 16 13.12 29.48 9.10
C SER A 16 13.28 28.05 8.58
N LEU A 17 13.33 27.06 9.48
CA LEU A 17 13.40 25.65 9.10
C LEU A 17 12.26 25.27 8.13
N SER A 18 11.05 25.75 8.42
CA SER A 18 9.87 25.66 7.55
C SER A 18 10.14 26.16 6.13
N ALA A 19 10.75 27.35 5.99
CA ALA A 19 11.10 27.89 4.70
C ALA A 19 12.18 27.03 4.01
N LYS A 20 13.20 26.56 4.75
CA LYS A 20 14.23 25.66 4.20
C LYS A 20 13.64 24.35 3.67
N ILE A 21 12.67 23.77 4.38
CA ILE A 21 11.99 22.54 3.94
C ILE A 21 11.19 22.79 2.67
N LEU A 22 10.41 23.88 2.60
CA LEU A 22 9.64 24.23 1.39
C LEU A 22 10.55 24.56 0.20
N ILE A 23 11.68 25.25 0.45
CA ILE A 23 12.71 25.49 -0.56
C ILE A 23 13.32 24.17 -1.02
N GLY A 24 13.66 23.26 -0.09
CA GLY A 24 14.18 21.93 -0.41
C GLY A 24 13.21 21.11 -1.24
N MET A 25 11.92 21.11 -0.89
CA MET A 25 10.86 20.48 -1.66
C MET A 25 10.74 21.09 -3.07
N GLY A 26 10.66 22.42 -3.17
CA GLY A 26 10.55 23.12 -4.45
C GLY A 26 11.77 22.89 -5.36
N LEU A 27 12.98 23.00 -4.81
CA LEU A 27 14.22 22.66 -5.51
C LEU A 27 14.24 21.19 -5.91
N GLY A 28 13.74 20.30 -5.06
CA GLY A 28 13.62 18.87 -5.36
C GLY A 28 12.71 18.63 -6.57
N ILE A 29 11.52 19.24 -6.59
CA ILE A 29 10.61 19.17 -7.75
C ILE A 29 11.30 19.69 -9.00
N VAL A 30 11.94 20.88 -8.92
CA VAL A 30 12.63 21.47 -10.07
C VAL A 30 13.74 20.57 -10.58
N VAL A 31 14.55 20.01 -9.70
CA VAL A 31 15.64 19.08 -10.05
C VAL A 31 15.09 17.78 -10.62
N GLY A 32 14.06 17.19 -10.03
CA GLY A 32 13.41 15.99 -10.55
C GLY A 32 12.80 16.19 -11.92
N VAL A 33 12.11 17.31 -12.15
CA VAL A 33 11.56 17.68 -13.48
C VAL A 33 12.68 18.00 -14.47
N PHE A 34 13.80 18.57 -14.00
CA PHE A 34 14.90 18.94 -14.88
C PHE A 34 15.71 17.73 -15.33
N PHE A 35 16.10 16.85 -14.41
CA PHE A 35 16.99 15.70 -14.65
C PHE A 35 16.24 14.37 -14.86
N GLY A 36 14.95 14.29 -14.56
CA GLY A 36 14.17 13.06 -14.73
C GLY A 36 14.72 11.88 -13.93
N GLU A 37 14.81 10.72 -14.57
CA GLU A 37 15.14 9.42 -13.96
C GLU A 37 16.52 9.39 -13.29
N TYR A 38 17.47 10.25 -13.69
CA TYR A 38 18.78 10.35 -13.03
C TYR A 38 18.66 10.70 -11.55
N CYS A 39 17.56 11.32 -11.13
CA CYS A 39 17.28 11.60 -9.73
C CYS A 39 16.95 10.35 -8.89
N ALA A 40 16.74 9.17 -9.49
CA ALA A 40 16.49 7.92 -8.75
C ALA A 40 17.62 7.59 -7.75
N ILE A 41 18.87 7.98 -8.06
CA ILE A 41 20.00 7.77 -7.14
C ILE A 41 19.85 8.54 -5.81
N LEU A 42 19.11 9.65 -5.81
CA LEU A 42 18.83 10.43 -4.60
C LEU A 42 17.93 9.67 -3.62
N GLN A 43 17.27 8.59 -4.05
CA GLN A 43 16.45 7.75 -3.17
C GLN A 43 17.27 7.12 -2.05
N ILE A 44 18.55 6.81 -2.28
CA ILE A 44 19.47 6.32 -1.24
C ILE A 44 19.58 7.33 -0.09
N ILE A 45 19.66 8.63 -0.42
CA ILE A 45 19.72 9.71 0.56
C ILE A 45 18.37 9.84 1.28
N GLY A 46 17.27 9.71 0.54
CA GLY A 46 15.91 9.70 1.10
C GLY A 46 15.69 8.58 2.12
N ASP A 47 16.07 7.35 1.76
CA ASP A 47 15.95 6.17 2.63
C ASP A 47 16.85 6.28 3.86
N ALA A 48 18.08 6.79 3.70
CA ALA A 48 18.97 7.05 4.82
C ALA A 48 18.36 8.09 5.78
N PHE A 49 17.78 9.16 5.26
CA PHE A 49 17.09 10.17 6.06
C PHE A 49 15.88 9.59 6.82
N ILE A 50 15.06 8.77 6.17
CA ILE A 50 13.92 8.08 6.80
C ILE A 50 14.39 7.19 7.95
N LYS A 51 15.44 6.37 7.73
CA LYS A 51 16.00 5.51 8.76
C LYS A 51 16.54 6.32 9.94
N LEU A 52 17.21 7.44 9.69
CA LEU A 52 17.70 8.32 10.74
C LEU A 52 16.56 8.85 11.61
N LEU A 53 15.45 9.29 11.01
CA LEU A 53 14.26 9.72 11.76
C LEU A 53 13.74 8.60 12.67
N GLN A 54 13.76 7.34 12.22
CA GLN A 54 13.19 6.20 12.94
C GLN A 54 14.01 5.74 14.17
N ILE A 55 15.33 5.95 14.21
CA ILE A 55 16.22 5.43 15.28
C ILE A 55 15.76 5.85 16.68
N THR A 56 15.28 7.08 16.83
CA THR A 56 14.94 7.62 18.16
C THR A 56 13.51 7.34 18.60
N ILE A 57 12.64 6.87 17.70
CA ILE A 57 11.19 6.97 17.94
C ILE A 57 10.72 5.94 18.98
N LEU A 58 10.98 4.64 18.79
CA LEU A 58 10.58 3.60 19.75
C LEU A 58 11.16 3.80 21.16
N PRO A 59 12.47 4.09 21.33
CA PRO A 59 13.02 4.44 22.64
C PRO A 59 12.35 5.67 23.24
N TYR A 60 12.11 6.72 22.44
CA TYR A 60 11.44 7.93 22.90
C TYR A 60 10.01 7.66 23.37
N ILE A 61 9.22 6.90 22.62
CA ILE A 61 7.83 6.56 22.99
C ILE A 61 7.80 5.83 24.32
N MET A 62 8.62 4.78 24.46
CA MET A 62 8.64 3.98 25.68
C MET A 62 8.93 4.86 26.91
N VAL A 63 10.01 5.64 26.83
CA VAL A 63 10.44 6.49 27.93
C VAL A 63 9.45 7.64 28.18
N SER A 64 8.96 8.30 27.14
CA SER A 64 8.03 9.44 27.27
C SER A 64 6.66 9.02 27.82
N MET A 65 6.14 7.86 27.43
CA MET A 65 4.88 7.33 27.97
C MET A 65 5.02 6.94 29.44
N ILE A 66 6.12 6.26 29.81
CA ILE A 66 6.40 5.90 31.21
C ILE A 66 6.53 7.17 32.06
N VAL A 67 7.25 8.18 31.58
CA VAL A 67 7.43 9.46 32.29
C VAL A 67 6.13 10.25 32.37
N GLY A 68 5.41 10.39 31.25
CA GLY A 68 4.18 11.17 31.15
C GLY A 68 3.06 10.62 32.02
N ILE A 69 2.87 9.30 32.02
CA ILE A 69 1.84 8.62 32.83
C ILE A 69 2.32 8.44 34.27
N GLY A 70 3.57 8.00 34.48
CA GLY A 70 4.12 7.79 35.83
C GLY A 70 4.30 9.07 36.64
N GLY A 71 4.47 10.22 35.97
CA GLY A 71 4.53 11.54 36.61
C GLY A 71 3.23 11.99 37.25
N LEU A 72 2.08 11.42 36.86
CA LEU A 72 0.78 11.83 37.38
C LEU A 72 0.56 11.41 38.83
N THR A 73 -0.22 12.20 39.57
CA THR A 73 -0.79 11.78 40.85
C THR A 73 -2.03 10.90 40.63
N ILE A 74 -2.39 10.09 41.63
CA ILE A 74 -3.61 9.25 41.57
C ILE A 74 -4.86 10.11 41.32
N ASP A 75 -4.92 11.31 41.90
CA ASP A 75 -6.06 12.20 41.73
C ASP A 75 -6.10 12.82 40.33
N GLN A 76 -4.95 13.20 39.76
CA GLN A 76 -4.85 13.63 38.36
C GLN A 76 -5.25 12.51 37.39
N ALA A 77 -4.83 11.27 37.67
CA ALA A 77 -5.20 10.11 36.85
C ALA A 77 -6.70 9.80 36.93
N LYS A 78 -7.31 9.87 38.12
CA LYS A 78 -8.77 9.71 38.31
C LYS A 78 -9.56 10.82 37.62
N LEU A 79 -9.07 12.07 37.70
CA LEU A 79 -9.64 13.22 37.02
C LEU A 79 -9.70 12.98 35.50
N LEU A 80 -8.60 12.49 34.94
CA LEU A 80 -8.50 12.14 33.53
C LEU A 80 -9.42 10.97 33.16
N ALA A 81 -9.41 9.88 33.93
CA ALA A 81 -10.15 8.66 33.60
C ALA A 81 -11.67 8.82 33.60
N LYS A 82 -12.25 9.63 34.50
CA LYS A 82 -13.71 9.64 34.73
C LYS A 82 -14.49 10.50 33.72
N LYS A 83 -14.01 11.70 33.39
CA LYS A 83 -14.72 12.67 32.52
C LYS A 83 -13.94 13.03 31.26
N ALA A 84 -12.63 13.22 31.36
CA ALA A 84 -11.81 13.54 30.18
C ALA A 84 -11.59 12.31 29.28
N GLY A 85 -11.57 11.09 29.83
CA GLY A 85 -11.43 9.85 29.07
C GLY A 85 -12.61 9.59 28.12
N VAL A 86 -13.84 9.86 28.55
CA VAL A 86 -15.04 9.73 27.69
C VAL A 86 -14.95 10.71 26.52
N LEU A 87 -14.52 11.96 26.78
CA LEU A 87 -14.28 12.94 25.73
C LEU A 87 -13.20 12.44 24.76
N LEU A 88 -12.12 11.85 25.26
CA LEU A 88 -11.02 11.34 24.43
C LEU A 88 -11.51 10.27 23.45
N PHE A 89 -12.29 9.29 23.93
CA PHE A 89 -12.91 8.28 23.06
C PHE A 89 -13.87 8.90 22.05
N LEU A 90 -14.61 9.95 22.42
CA LEU A 90 -15.46 10.69 21.48
C LEU A 90 -14.65 11.34 20.35
N PHE A 91 -13.54 12.01 20.66
CA PHE A 91 -12.67 12.63 19.64
C PHE A 91 -12.05 11.57 18.72
N TRP A 92 -11.60 10.44 19.26
CA TRP A 92 -11.12 9.32 18.45
C TRP A 92 -12.22 8.77 17.53
N GLY A 93 -13.42 8.54 18.07
CA GLY A 93 -14.58 8.09 17.29
C GLY A 93 -14.91 9.03 16.13
N ILE A 94 -14.97 10.34 16.39
CA ILE A 94 -15.20 11.35 15.33
C ILE A 94 -14.08 11.31 14.28
N SER A 95 -12.82 11.19 14.71
CA SER A 95 -11.67 11.11 13.82
C SER A 95 -11.78 9.90 12.90
N PHE A 96 -12.10 8.73 13.44
CA PHE A 96 -12.28 7.50 12.65
C PHE A 96 -13.48 7.57 11.73
N VAL A 97 -14.63 8.08 12.18
CA VAL A 97 -15.80 8.25 11.30
C VAL A 97 -15.42 9.08 10.07
N ILE A 98 -14.72 10.20 10.25
CA ILE A 98 -14.28 11.03 9.13
C ILE A 98 -13.27 10.29 8.24
N VAL A 99 -12.25 9.64 8.83
CA VAL A 99 -11.25 8.87 8.08
C VAL A 99 -11.92 7.78 7.23
N LEU A 100 -12.95 7.11 7.75
CA LEU A 100 -13.68 6.04 7.05
C LEU A 100 -14.64 6.55 5.97
N LEU A 101 -15.13 7.78 6.08
CA LEU A 101 -16.02 8.38 5.09
C LEU A 101 -15.26 9.01 3.90
N LEU A 102 -14.02 9.48 4.11
CA LEU A 102 -13.26 10.17 3.07
C LEU A 102 -12.99 9.35 1.79
N PRO A 103 -12.73 8.03 1.84
CA PRO A 103 -12.59 7.22 0.64
C PRO A 103 -13.79 7.23 -0.29
N LEU A 104 -14.99 7.57 0.19
CA LEU A 104 -16.17 7.74 -0.67
C LEU A 104 -16.01 8.89 -1.68
N SER A 105 -15.12 9.84 -1.37
CA SER A 105 -14.77 10.90 -2.32
C SER A 105 -13.79 10.46 -3.40
N PHE A 106 -13.08 9.34 -3.22
CA PHE A 106 -12.09 8.89 -4.20
C PHE A 106 -12.80 8.40 -5.47
N PRO A 107 -12.24 8.66 -6.67
CA PRO A 107 -12.82 8.17 -7.90
C PRO A 107 -12.66 6.64 -7.99
N GLU A 108 -13.60 5.98 -8.66
CA GLU A 108 -13.48 4.55 -8.94
C GLU A 108 -12.29 4.31 -9.87
N LEU A 109 -11.45 3.33 -9.55
CA LEU A 109 -10.34 2.90 -10.40
C LEU A 109 -10.71 1.55 -10.99
N GLU A 110 -10.70 1.44 -12.31
CA GLU A 110 -10.53 0.14 -12.96
C GLU A 110 -9.07 -0.25 -12.74
N SER A 111 -8.82 -1.24 -11.88
CA SER A 111 -7.47 -1.64 -11.49
C SER A 111 -7.27 -3.14 -11.66
N ALA A 112 -6.80 -3.54 -12.83
CA ALA A 112 -6.06 -4.79 -12.95
C ALA A 112 -4.57 -4.53 -12.74
N ALA A 113 -3.81 -5.53 -12.30
CA ALA A 113 -2.37 -5.45 -12.15
C ALA A 113 -1.71 -6.73 -12.64
N PHE A 114 -0.45 -6.63 -13.05
CA PHE A 114 0.38 -7.81 -13.24
C PHE A 114 0.45 -8.62 -11.95
N PHE A 115 0.80 -9.89 -12.07
CA PHE A 115 0.91 -10.78 -10.93
C PHE A 115 1.87 -10.19 -9.88
N SER A 116 1.47 -10.21 -8.61
CA SER A 116 2.30 -9.81 -7.47
C SER A 116 2.45 -10.97 -6.50
N SER A 117 3.67 -11.21 -6.03
CA SER A 117 3.96 -12.21 -5.00
C SER A 117 3.19 -11.99 -3.70
N SER A 118 2.74 -10.75 -3.43
CA SER A 118 1.92 -10.43 -2.26
C SER A 118 0.54 -11.11 -2.25
N ILE A 119 0.00 -11.45 -3.42
CA ILE A 119 -1.34 -12.09 -3.57
C ILE A 119 -1.33 -13.52 -3.05
N ILE A 120 -0.18 -14.21 -3.12
CA ILE A 120 -0.01 -15.62 -2.73
C ILE A 120 0.57 -15.79 -1.33
N GLU A 121 0.95 -14.71 -0.65
CA GLU A 121 1.49 -14.80 0.70
C GLU A 121 0.36 -15.09 1.71
N PRO A 122 0.45 -16.19 2.48
CA PRO A 122 -0.60 -16.50 3.43
C PRO A 122 -0.82 -15.37 4.42
N PRO A 123 -2.09 -14.98 4.71
CA PRO A 123 -2.41 -14.15 5.86
C PRO A 123 -1.65 -14.72 7.05
N LYS A 124 -0.63 -14.02 7.54
CA LYS A 124 -0.13 -14.31 8.87
C LYS A 124 -1.33 -14.08 9.76
N GLU A 125 -1.79 -15.12 10.45
CA GLU A 125 -2.85 -14.96 11.44
C GLU A 125 -2.37 -13.85 12.37
N VAL A 126 -3.14 -12.75 12.40
CA VAL A 126 -2.83 -11.65 13.28
C VAL A 126 -3.12 -12.17 14.67
N ASP A 127 -2.07 -12.61 15.36
CA ASP A 127 -2.17 -12.95 16.76
C ASP A 127 -2.32 -11.64 17.54
N PHE A 128 -3.58 -11.26 17.73
CA PHE A 128 -3.94 -10.06 18.47
C PHE A 128 -3.36 -10.08 19.90
N VAL A 129 -3.14 -11.27 20.48
CA VAL A 129 -2.51 -11.35 21.80
C VAL A 129 -1.07 -10.90 21.71
N SER A 130 -0.25 -11.44 20.80
CA SER A 130 1.15 -10.98 20.67
C SER A 130 1.31 -9.58 20.10
N LEU A 131 0.36 -9.10 19.29
CA LEU A 131 0.38 -7.72 18.76
C LEU A 131 0.20 -6.67 19.85
N TYR A 132 -0.58 -6.98 20.89
CA TYR A 132 -0.92 -6.02 21.95
C TYR A 132 -0.32 -6.34 23.30
N ILE A 133 -0.19 -7.61 23.67
CA ILE A 133 0.29 -8.08 24.97
C ILE A 133 1.70 -8.68 24.77
N PRO A 134 2.76 -7.92 25.06
CA PRO A 134 4.12 -8.43 24.93
C PRO A 134 4.43 -9.44 26.04
N SER A 135 4.87 -10.64 25.67
CA SER A 135 5.60 -11.52 26.61
C SER A 135 7.00 -10.99 26.92
N ASN A 136 7.58 -10.22 25.97
CA ASN A 136 8.85 -9.54 26.11
C ASN A 136 8.79 -8.14 25.46
N PRO A 137 8.87 -7.04 26.25
CA PRO A 137 8.83 -5.68 25.72
C PRO A 137 10.05 -5.33 24.86
N PHE A 138 11.22 -5.92 25.12
CA PHE A 138 12.43 -5.70 24.32
C PHE A 138 12.33 -6.36 22.95
N HIS A 139 11.75 -7.56 22.86
CA HIS A 139 11.43 -8.17 21.57
C HIS A 139 10.46 -7.30 20.75
N SER A 140 9.45 -6.74 21.42
CA SER A 140 8.47 -5.87 20.77
C SER A 140 9.10 -4.59 20.23
N MET A 141 10.05 -4.00 20.96
CA MET A 141 10.84 -2.87 20.45
C MET A 141 11.74 -3.28 19.28
N ALA A 142 12.43 -4.41 19.37
CA ALA A 142 13.34 -4.88 18.31
C ALA A 142 12.62 -5.20 16.99
N ASN A 143 11.34 -5.61 17.06
CA ASN A 143 10.53 -5.99 15.91
C ASN A 143 9.47 -4.93 15.52
N ASN A 144 9.61 -3.69 15.99
CA ASN A 144 8.70 -2.58 15.66
C ASN A 144 7.21 -2.84 15.99
N ILE A 145 6.92 -3.61 17.05
CA ILE A 145 5.54 -3.90 17.50
C ILE A 145 5.04 -2.76 18.39
N VAL A 146 4.68 -1.63 17.77
CA VAL A 146 4.31 -0.39 18.46
C VAL A 146 3.19 -0.56 19.49
N PRO A 147 2.06 -1.23 19.17
CA PRO A 147 0.95 -1.32 20.12
C PRO A 147 1.35 -2.01 21.43
N ALA A 148 2.16 -3.07 21.35
CA ALA A 148 2.68 -3.77 22.52
C ALA A 148 3.62 -2.90 23.37
N VAL A 149 4.52 -2.14 22.73
CA VAL A 149 5.43 -1.21 23.43
C VAL A 149 4.64 -0.12 24.17
N VAL A 150 3.59 0.40 23.53
CA VAL A 150 2.70 1.41 24.13
C VAL A 150 1.95 0.83 25.33
N LEU A 151 1.33 -0.35 25.19
CA LEU A 151 0.60 -0.99 26.30
C LEU A 151 1.52 -1.22 27.51
N PHE A 152 2.70 -1.80 27.28
CA PHE A 152 3.70 -1.99 28.33
C PHE A 152 4.05 -0.67 29.02
N SER A 153 4.32 0.38 28.25
CA SER A 153 4.72 1.69 28.77
C SER A 153 3.61 2.36 29.60
N ILE A 154 2.35 2.23 29.17
CA ILE A 154 1.18 2.69 29.93
C ILE A 154 1.07 1.95 31.26
N LEU A 155 1.16 0.61 31.25
CA LEU A 155 1.07 -0.21 32.46
C LEU A 155 2.20 0.11 33.45
N THR A 156 3.44 0.24 32.96
CA THR A 156 4.58 0.66 33.78
C THR A 156 4.36 2.05 34.36
N GLY A 157 3.89 3.02 33.57
CA GLY A 157 3.56 4.36 34.04
C GLY A 157 2.49 4.34 35.15
N VAL A 158 1.38 3.62 34.94
CA VAL A 158 0.31 3.49 35.94
C VAL A 158 0.81 2.83 37.23
N ALA A 159 1.66 1.80 37.13
CA ALA A 159 2.25 1.15 38.29
C ALA A 159 3.14 2.12 39.09
N LEU A 160 3.96 2.93 38.41
CA LEU A 160 4.83 3.92 39.04
C LEU A 160 4.07 4.99 39.84
N MET A 161 2.80 5.28 39.51
CA MET A 161 1.99 6.22 40.30
C MET A 161 1.81 5.79 41.77
N ARG A 162 1.94 4.49 42.07
CA ARG A 162 1.81 3.92 43.42
C ARG A 162 3.14 3.67 44.11
N VAL A 163 4.26 3.84 43.41
CA VAL A 163 5.60 3.57 43.94
C VAL A 163 6.10 4.78 44.74
N ILE A 164 6.55 4.53 45.97
CA ILE A 164 7.18 5.55 46.81
C ILE A 164 8.56 5.88 46.21
N ASN A 165 8.93 7.17 46.16
CA ASN A 165 10.17 7.65 45.56
C ASN A 165 10.30 7.34 44.05
N LYS A 166 9.17 7.31 43.31
CA LYS A 166 9.15 7.14 41.85
C LYS A 166 10.04 8.13 41.09
N ASP A 167 10.27 9.32 41.65
CA ASP A 167 11.15 10.35 41.10
C ASP A 167 12.59 9.87 40.85
N ALA A 168 13.09 8.92 41.64
CA ALA A 168 14.41 8.33 41.46
C ALA A 168 14.56 7.62 40.11
N LEU A 169 13.48 7.07 39.55
CA LEU A 169 13.45 6.47 38.21
C LEU A 169 12.96 7.46 37.15
N LEU A 170 11.92 8.25 37.46
CA LEU A 170 11.32 9.17 36.49
C LEU A 170 12.28 10.28 36.04
N ARG A 171 13.15 10.79 36.93
CA ARG A 171 14.10 11.86 36.55
C ARG A 171 15.17 11.36 35.55
N PRO A 172 15.89 10.25 35.77
CA PRO A 172 16.78 9.69 34.76
C PRO A 172 16.08 9.38 33.43
N LEU A 173 14.87 8.81 33.47
CA LEU A 173 14.08 8.55 32.27
C LEU A 173 13.71 9.85 31.54
N ALA A 174 13.33 10.90 32.26
CA ALA A 174 13.07 12.21 31.67
C ALA A 174 14.32 12.79 30.98
N ILE A 175 15.50 12.64 31.59
CA ILE A 175 16.79 13.04 30.98
C ILE A 175 17.05 12.24 29.71
N ALA A 176 16.83 10.92 29.73
CA ALA A 176 16.98 10.07 28.55
C ALA A 176 16.02 10.48 27.42
N SER A 177 14.76 10.77 27.75
CA SER A 177 13.78 11.29 26.78
C SER A 177 14.23 12.63 26.18
N GLN A 178 14.77 13.54 27.00
CA GLN A 178 15.34 14.80 26.53
C GLN A 178 16.54 14.59 25.60
N ALA A 179 17.42 13.64 25.91
CA ALA A 179 18.54 13.29 25.03
C ALA A 179 18.03 12.80 23.66
N MET A 180 17.01 11.94 23.63
CA MET A 180 16.37 11.49 22.39
C MET A 180 15.74 12.65 21.60
N ILE A 181 15.12 13.61 22.29
CA ILE A 181 14.61 14.85 21.66
C ILE A 181 15.75 15.66 21.04
N GLN A 182 16.92 15.76 21.69
CA GLN A 182 18.07 16.49 21.13
C GLN A 182 18.61 15.80 19.87
N ILE A 183 18.68 14.46 19.87
CA ILE A 183 19.04 13.69 18.67
C ILE A 183 18.01 13.94 17.56
N THR A 184 16.72 13.91 17.89
CA THR A 184 15.63 14.21 16.94
C THR A 184 15.79 15.62 16.36
N LYS A 185 16.09 16.63 17.18
CA LYS A 185 16.33 18.01 16.72
C LYS A 185 17.52 18.12 15.77
N LEU A 186 18.59 17.36 16.02
CA LEU A 186 19.75 17.29 15.13
C LEU A 186 19.35 16.71 13.77
N ILE A 187 18.59 15.60 13.76
CA ILE A 187 18.11 14.95 12.53
C ILE A 187 17.13 15.85 11.78
N VAL A 188 16.24 16.56 12.47
CA VAL A 188 15.28 17.51 11.87
C VAL A 188 15.97 18.66 11.12
N ASN A 189 17.20 19.03 11.48
CA ASN A 189 17.97 20.00 10.70
C ASN A 189 18.41 19.46 9.33
N LEU A 190 18.44 18.12 9.14
CA LEU A 190 18.70 17.46 7.85
C LEU A 190 17.44 17.33 6.99
N THR A 191 16.25 17.61 7.54
CA THR A 191 14.97 17.48 6.81
C THR A 191 14.93 18.22 5.47
N PRO A 192 15.48 19.45 5.31
CA PRO A 192 15.52 20.10 3.99
C PRO A 192 16.25 19.28 2.93
N ILE A 193 17.33 18.59 3.30
CA ILE A 193 18.13 17.74 2.39
C ILE A 193 17.38 16.44 2.10
N GLY A 194 16.83 15.81 3.14
CA GLY A 194 16.02 14.60 3.00
C GLY A 194 14.80 14.82 2.10
N VAL A 195 14.02 15.88 2.36
CA VAL A 195 12.84 16.25 1.57
C VAL A 195 13.23 16.61 0.14
N PHE A 196 14.35 17.32 -0.07
CA PHE A 196 14.88 17.56 -1.41
C PHE A 196 15.14 16.25 -2.16
N ALA A 197 15.86 15.30 -1.55
CA ALA A 197 16.22 14.04 -2.18
C ALA A 197 15.00 13.17 -2.52
N ILE A 198 14.06 13.04 -1.57
CA ILE A 198 12.84 12.26 -1.76
C ILE A 198 11.96 12.90 -2.85
N THR A 199 11.77 14.22 -2.80
CA THR A 199 10.92 14.91 -3.78
C THR A 199 11.56 14.94 -5.16
N ALA A 200 12.89 15.07 -5.25
CA ALA A 200 13.61 14.99 -6.52
C ALA A 200 13.52 13.60 -7.15
N SER A 201 13.72 12.54 -6.36
CA SER A 201 13.53 11.16 -6.86
C SER A 201 12.09 10.97 -7.33
N ALA A 202 11.10 11.27 -6.48
CA ALA A 202 9.68 11.11 -6.81
C ALA A 202 9.25 11.92 -8.04
N ALA A 203 9.61 13.20 -8.14
CA ALA A 203 9.27 14.03 -9.30
C ALA A 203 9.96 13.53 -10.59
N GLY A 204 11.18 13.00 -10.45
CA GLY A 204 11.98 12.46 -11.55
C GLY A 204 11.61 11.06 -12.00
N THR A 205 10.87 10.27 -11.21
CA THR A 205 10.53 8.87 -11.50
C THR A 205 9.03 8.58 -11.64
N MET A 206 8.14 9.25 -10.89
CA MET A 206 6.69 8.99 -10.93
C MET A 206 6.01 9.59 -12.15
N SER A 207 5.05 8.95 -12.81
CA SER A 207 4.33 9.51 -13.98
C SER A 207 3.53 10.80 -13.68
N ILE A 208 3.13 11.57 -14.71
CA ILE A 208 2.29 12.78 -14.51
C ILE A 208 0.92 12.37 -13.95
N GLU A 209 0.43 11.23 -14.39
CA GLU A 209 -0.80 10.58 -13.97
C GLU A 209 -0.73 10.15 -12.49
N GLU A 210 0.39 9.55 -12.07
CA GLU A 210 0.64 9.18 -10.67
C GLU A 210 0.73 10.41 -9.75
N LEU A 211 1.40 11.48 -10.19
CA LEU A 211 1.39 12.77 -9.48
C LEU A 211 -0.04 13.35 -9.41
N GLY A 212 -0.82 13.20 -10.48
CA GLY A 212 -2.23 13.57 -10.52
C GLY A 212 -3.07 12.79 -9.51
N ARG A 213 -2.81 11.49 -9.30
CA ARG A 213 -3.48 10.68 -8.27
C ARG A 213 -3.07 11.07 -6.85
N LEU A 214 -1.84 11.52 -6.63
CA LEU A 214 -1.35 11.98 -5.31
C LEU A 214 -2.17 13.17 -4.76
N GLN A 215 -2.75 13.99 -5.65
CA GLN A 215 -3.62 15.09 -5.25
C GLN A 215 -4.87 14.63 -4.48
N VAL A 216 -5.33 13.39 -4.72
CA VAL A 216 -6.50 12.82 -4.04
C VAL A 216 -6.28 12.78 -2.54
N TYR A 217 -5.11 12.32 -2.10
CA TYR A 217 -4.74 12.34 -0.69
C TYR A 217 -4.58 13.76 -0.15
N LEU A 218 -3.81 14.60 -0.84
CA LEU A 218 -3.52 15.97 -0.40
C LEU A 218 -4.80 16.79 -0.22
N VAL A 219 -5.67 16.83 -1.23
CA VAL A 219 -6.90 17.62 -1.19
C VAL A 219 -7.87 17.05 -0.16
N SER A 220 -8.12 15.73 -0.15
CA SER A 220 -9.05 15.10 0.79
C SER A 220 -8.61 15.32 2.24
N PHE A 221 -7.33 15.13 2.54
CA PHE A 221 -6.77 15.34 3.86
C PHE A 221 -6.92 16.80 4.30
N ASN A 222 -6.48 17.76 3.47
CA ASN A 222 -6.44 19.16 3.85
C ASN A 222 -7.86 19.76 3.98
N VAL A 223 -8.78 19.38 3.09
CA VAL A 223 -10.20 19.76 3.19
C VAL A 223 -10.81 19.21 4.48
N ALA A 224 -10.58 17.94 4.79
CA ALA A 224 -11.05 17.32 6.03
C ALA A 224 -10.43 17.98 7.27
N ALA A 225 -9.13 18.29 7.23
CA ALA A 225 -8.43 18.94 8.33
C ALA A 225 -8.99 20.34 8.62
N VAL A 226 -9.22 21.14 7.58
CA VAL A 226 -9.84 22.47 7.68
C VAL A 226 -11.28 22.35 8.20
N PHE A 227 -12.07 21.41 7.66
CA PHE A 227 -13.44 21.19 8.08
C PHE A 227 -13.53 20.75 9.56
N LEU A 228 -12.69 19.82 9.98
CA LEU A 228 -12.59 19.40 11.37
C LEU A 228 -12.19 20.56 12.28
N THR A 229 -11.16 21.31 11.89
CA THR A 229 -10.59 22.42 12.67
C THR A 229 -11.57 23.55 12.87
N PHE A 230 -12.20 24.03 11.79
CA PHE A 230 -12.97 25.26 11.84
C PHE A 230 -14.48 25.03 11.97
N TRP A 231 -14.97 23.82 11.72
CA TRP A 231 -16.40 23.52 11.86
C TRP A 231 -16.66 22.50 12.97
N ILE A 232 -16.20 21.25 12.79
CA ILE A 232 -16.63 20.15 13.66
C ILE A 232 -16.18 20.37 15.11
N LEU A 233 -14.89 20.62 15.36
CA LEU A 233 -14.39 20.69 16.74
C LEU A 233 -14.97 21.89 17.53
N PRO A 234 -14.95 23.15 17.04
CA PRO A 234 -15.51 24.28 17.79
C PRO A 234 -17.02 24.14 18.06
N MET A 235 -17.74 23.46 17.17
CA MET A 235 -19.17 23.24 17.32
C MET A 235 -19.52 22.05 18.23
N LEU A 236 -18.54 21.25 18.68
CA LEU A 236 -18.75 20.35 19.83
C LEU A 236 -18.85 21.14 21.15
N VAL A 237 -18.19 22.29 21.24
CA VAL A 237 -18.15 23.13 22.45
C VAL A 237 -19.38 24.02 22.53
N THR A 238 -19.75 24.68 21.44
CA THR A 238 -20.77 25.75 21.43
C THR A 238 -22.18 25.32 21.92
N PRO A 239 -22.69 24.10 21.65
CA PRO A 239 -24.00 23.64 22.14
C PRO A 239 -23.99 23.14 23.59
N ILE A 240 -22.81 22.86 24.15
CA ILE A 240 -22.64 22.17 25.44
C ILE A 240 -21.99 23.12 26.49
N THR A 241 -21.59 24.32 26.07
CA THR A 241 -20.99 25.34 26.93
C THR A 241 -21.57 26.73 26.61
N PRO A 242 -21.39 27.72 27.48
CA PRO A 242 -21.76 29.11 27.19
C PRO A 242 -20.90 29.76 26.08
N PHE A 243 -19.78 29.15 25.72
CA PHE A 243 -18.82 29.72 24.77
C PHE A 243 -19.40 29.81 23.36
N LYS A 244 -19.21 30.98 22.74
CA LYS A 244 -19.61 31.21 21.34
C LYS A 244 -18.49 30.81 20.40
N TYR A 245 -18.87 30.24 19.25
CA TYR A 245 -17.97 29.90 18.14
C TYR A 245 -16.95 31.00 17.79
N LYS A 246 -17.42 32.25 17.67
CA LYS A 246 -16.56 33.40 17.31
C LYS A 246 -15.47 33.65 18.35
N ASP A 247 -15.77 33.45 19.64
CA ASP A 247 -14.81 33.70 20.72
C ASP A 247 -13.75 32.61 20.77
N ILE A 248 -14.14 31.35 20.56
CA ILE A 248 -13.20 30.22 20.46
C ILE A 248 -12.18 30.49 19.34
N LEU A 249 -12.64 30.87 18.15
CA LEU A 249 -11.73 31.14 17.03
C LEU A 249 -10.89 32.41 17.22
N ALA A 250 -11.46 33.48 17.77
CA ALA A 250 -10.74 34.73 17.96
C ALA A 250 -9.59 34.58 18.96
N LEU A 251 -9.83 33.91 20.09
CA LEU A 251 -8.83 33.75 21.16
C LEU A 251 -7.76 32.71 20.83
N THR A 252 -8.06 31.74 19.95
CA THR A 252 -7.10 30.69 19.57
C THR A 252 -6.31 31.01 18.30
N ARG A 253 -6.65 32.10 17.60
CA ARG A 253 -6.09 32.45 16.28
C ARG A 253 -4.56 32.42 16.27
N ASP A 254 -3.92 33.10 17.22
CA ASP A 254 -2.47 33.24 17.24
C ASP A 254 -1.78 31.90 17.48
N ALA A 255 -2.34 31.06 18.35
CA ALA A 255 -1.86 29.72 18.59
C ALA A 255 -2.03 28.84 17.34
N MET A 256 -3.16 28.93 16.65
CA MET A 256 -3.46 28.17 15.44
C MET A 256 -2.54 28.55 14.26
N VAL A 257 -2.32 29.85 14.03
CA VAL A 257 -1.39 30.35 13.01
C VAL A 257 0.03 29.92 13.34
N THR A 258 0.43 30.02 14.60
CA THR A 258 1.75 29.56 15.04
C THR A 258 1.91 28.05 14.87
N ALA A 259 0.89 27.25 15.19
CA ALA A 259 0.89 25.80 15.03
C ALA A 259 1.06 25.40 13.55
N PHE A 260 0.31 26.04 12.64
CA PHE A 260 0.42 25.82 11.20
C PHE A 260 1.79 26.21 10.64
N THR A 261 2.32 27.35 11.09
CA THR A 261 3.58 27.90 10.58
C THR A 261 4.80 27.11 11.08
N THR A 262 4.76 26.69 12.34
CA THR A 262 5.85 25.95 12.98
C THR A 262 5.79 24.45 12.70
N GLY A 263 4.60 23.90 12.43
CA GLY A 263 4.38 22.45 12.33
C GLY A 263 4.69 21.71 13.64
N ASN A 264 4.73 22.42 14.77
CA ASN A 264 5.09 21.85 16.05
C ASN A 264 4.12 22.28 17.14
N LEU A 265 3.33 21.31 17.61
CA LEU A 265 2.32 21.51 18.64
C LEU A 265 2.92 21.89 20.02
N PHE A 266 4.18 21.50 20.29
CA PHE A 266 4.83 21.79 21.57
C PHE A 266 5.09 23.29 21.78
N ILE A 267 5.39 24.03 20.70
CA ILE A 267 5.71 25.46 20.76
C ILE A 267 4.48 26.28 21.21
N VAL A 268 3.30 25.84 20.81
CA VAL A 268 2.05 26.57 21.06
C VAL A 268 1.37 26.15 22.35
N LEU A 269 1.87 25.13 23.06
CA LEU A 269 1.19 24.54 24.22
C LEU A 269 0.88 25.59 25.30
N THR A 270 1.84 26.46 25.62
CA THR A 270 1.65 27.55 26.59
C THR A 270 0.66 28.60 26.10
N VAL A 271 0.69 28.95 24.81
CA VAL A 271 -0.27 29.89 24.20
C VAL A 271 -1.69 29.31 24.23
N LEU A 272 -1.84 28.01 23.97
CA LEU A 272 -3.13 27.31 24.03
C LEU A 272 -3.67 27.28 25.47
N THR A 273 -2.82 27.01 26.46
CA THR A 273 -3.17 27.07 27.89
C THR A 273 -3.72 28.44 28.26
N GLU A 274 -3.00 29.52 27.93
CA GLU A 274 -3.44 30.88 28.24
C GLU A 274 -4.72 31.27 27.49
N SER A 275 -4.86 30.86 26.22
CA SER A 275 -6.07 31.08 25.43
C SER A 275 -7.30 30.43 26.07
N CYS A 276 -7.14 29.23 26.64
CA CYS A 276 -8.22 28.55 27.35
C CYS A 276 -8.60 29.31 28.63
N LYS A 277 -7.63 29.73 29.45
CA LYS A 277 -7.88 30.50 30.68
C LYS A 277 -8.61 31.81 30.39
N GLN A 278 -8.16 32.56 29.39
CA GLN A 278 -8.80 33.81 28.96
C GLN A 278 -10.26 33.61 28.51
N LEU A 279 -10.59 32.47 27.90
CA LEU A 279 -11.95 32.18 27.50
C LEU A 279 -12.87 31.96 28.72
N PHE A 280 -12.42 31.24 29.75
CA PHE A 280 -13.17 31.10 31.01
C PHE A 280 -13.31 32.43 31.74
N GLU A 281 -12.26 33.25 31.75
CA GLU A 281 -12.28 34.60 32.34
C GLU A 281 -13.28 35.52 31.63
N LYS A 282 -13.27 35.56 30.29
CA LYS A 282 -14.18 36.39 29.48
C LYS A 282 -15.66 36.14 29.77
N TYR A 283 -16.02 34.92 30.16
CA TYR A 283 -17.40 34.53 30.46
C TYR A 283 -17.72 34.55 31.96
N ASN A 284 -16.80 35.01 32.82
CA ASN A 284 -16.91 34.99 34.28
C ASN A 284 -17.16 33.57 34.84
N LEU A 285 -16.52 32.55 34.24
CA LEU A 285 -16.66 31.14 34.60
C LEU A 285 -15.40 30.60 35.31
N LYS A 286 -14.57 31.50 35.83
CA LYS A 286 -13.31 31.17 36.51
C LYS A 286 -13.58 30.81 37.98
N GLU A 287 -13.70 29.52 38.26
CA GLU A 287 -13.68 28.97 39.62
C GLU A 287 -12.23 28.78 40.11
N GLU A 288 -12.06 28.63 41.43
CA GLU A 288 -10.76 28.49 42.13
C GLU A 288 -9.81 27.46 41.48
N LYS A 289 -10.35 26.38 40.89
CA LYS A 289 -9.57 25.27 40.30
C LYS A 289 -9.49 25.31 38.77
N THR A 290 -10.08 26.29 38.11
CA THR A 290 -10.19 26.34 36.64
C THR A 290 -8.82 26.38 35.97
N ASP A 291 -7.94 27.30 36.41
CA ASP A 291 -6.59 27.43 35.85
C ASP A 291 -5.77 26.17 36.10
N THR A 292 -5.88 25.58 37.30
CA THR A 292 -5.21 24.32 37.65
C THR A 292 -5.66 23.18 36.72
N TYR A 293 -6.96 23.08 36.42
CA TYR A 293 -7.43 22.07 35.48
C TYR A 293 -6.90 22.29 34.07
N VAL A 294 -6.87 23.54 33.58
CA VAL A 294 -6.29 23.86 32.27
C VAL A 294 -4.79 23.53 32.22
N ASP A 295 -4.04 23.92 33.25
CA ASP A 295 -2.59 23.68 33.37
C ASP A 295 -2.24 22.19 33.44
N VAL A 296 -3.15 21.36 33.95
CA VAL A 296 -2.98 19.91 34.04
C VAL A 296 -3.45 19.22 32.75
N ILE A 297 -4.62 19.59 32.22
CA ILE A 297 -5.25 18.88 31.10
C ILE A 297 -4.47 19.10 29.80
N VAL A 298 -4.02 20.32 29.51
CA VAL A 298 -3.34 20.63 28.24
C VAL A 298 -2.05 19.78 28.06
N PRO A 299 -1.10 19.74 29.01
CA PRO A 299 0.11 18.93 28.87
C PRO A 299 -0.15 17.43 28.89
N ILE A 300 -1.14 16.96 29.66
CA ILE A 300 -1.49 15.53 29.69
C ILE A 300 -2.06 15.09 28.34
N SER A 301 -2.98 15.87 27.77
CA SER A 301 -3.69 15.54 26.53
C SER A 301 -2.77 15.46 25.31
N PHE A 302 -1.66 16.21 25.33
CA PHE A 302 -0.62 16.16 24.30
C PHE A 302 -0.02 14.76 24.09
N ASN A 303 -0.02 13.93 25.15
CA ASN A 303 0.53 12.58 25.10
C ASN A 303 -0.38 11.58 24.37
N PHE A 304 -1.66 11.91 24.18
CA PHE A 304 -2.62 11.04 23.50
C PHE A 304 -2.68 11.34 21.99
N PRO A 305 -3.05 10.36 21.14
CA PRO A 305 -3.31 10.60 19.73
C PRO A 305 -4.36 11.70 19.54
N THR A 306 -3.97 12.80 18.90
CA THR A 306 -4.86 13.90 18.56
C THR A 306 -5.63 13.59 17.27
N THR A 307 -6.75 14.28 17.05
CA THR A 307 -7.50 14.16 15.78
C THR A 307 -6.64 14.46 14.56
N GLY A 308 -5.71 15.40 14.66
CA GLY A 308 -4.76 15.71 13.58
C GLY A 308 -3.83 14.55 13.25
N LYS A 309 -3.30 13.87 14.27
CA LYS A 309 -2.51 12.64 14.10
C LYS A 309 -3.37 11.54 13.47
N LEU A 310 -4.54 11.24 14.04
CA LEU A 310 -5.40 10.15 13.55
C LEU A 310 -5.89 10.37 12.13
N LEU A 311 -6.13 11.61 11.70
CA LEU A 311 -6.52 11.90 10.31
C LEU A 311 -5.46 11.43 9.31
N MET A 312 -4.18 11.36 9.71
CA MET A 312 -3.11 10.88 8.83
C MET A 312 -3.32 9.42 8.42
N LEU A 313 -4.08 8.61 9.19
CA LEU A 313 -4.46 7.24 8.80
C LEU A 313 -5.21 7.18 7.47
N LEU A 314 -5.78 8.30 7.00
CA LEU A 314 -6.32 8.41 5.66
C LEU A 314 -5.30 7.99 4.59
N PHE A 315 -4.00 8.21 4.84
CA PHE A 315 -2.94 7.80 3.92
C PHE A 315 -2.98 6.29 3.63
N ILE A 316 -3.33 5.45 4.61
CA ILE A 316 -3.38 4.00 4.43
C ILE A 316 -4.56 3.61 3.54
N LEU A 317 -5.71 4.26 3.69
CA LEU A 317 -6.87 4.06 2.82
C LEU A 317 -6.60 4.59 1.41
N PHE A 318 -5.90 5.71 1.30
CA PHE A 318 -5.40 6.24 0.03
C PHE A 318 -4.38 5.31 -0.61
N ALA A 319 -3.43 4.75 0.15
CA ALA A 319 -2.39 3.87 -0.35
C ALA A 319 -2.99 2.58 -0.93
N ALA A 320 -4.00 2.02 -0.25
CA ALA A 320 -4.77 0.90 -0.78
C ALA A 320 -5.45 1.27 -2.11
N TRP A 321 -6.18 2.39 -2.14
CA TRP A 321 -6.81 2.89 -3.37
C TRP A 321 -5.79 3.14 -4.49
N PHE A 322 -4.68 3.81 -4.18
CA PHE A 322 -3.62 4.19 -5.12
C PHE A 322 -2.92 2.97 -5.74
N SER A 323 -2.74 1.89 -4.97
CA SER A 323 -2.12 0.65 -5.45
C SER A 323 -3.11 -0.30 -6.14
N GLY A 324 -4.39 0.05 -6.27
CA GLY A 324 -5.43 -0.85 -6.77
C GLY A 324 -5.77 -2.00 -5.80
N SER A 325 -5.40 -1.86 -4.52
CA SER A 325 -5.71 -2.82 -3.47
C SER A 325 -7.00 -2.44 -2.76
N THR A 326 -7.93 -3.38 -2.60
CA THR A 326 -9.16 -3.11 -1.83
C THR A 326 -9.04 -3.65 -0.41
N LEU A 327 -9.26 -2.80 0.60
CA LEU A 327 -9.39 -3.26 1.98
C LEU A 327 -10.75 -3.94 2.18
N SER A 328 -10.74 -5.18 2.69
CA SER A 328 -11.94 -5.92 3.04
C SER A 328 -12.65 -5.27 4.24
N LEU A 329 -13.98 -5.39 4.30
CA LEU A 329 -14.80 -4.95 5.46
C LEU A 329 -14.32 -5.58 6.78
N THR A 330 -13.74 -6.77 6.73
CA THR A 330 -13.18 -7.47 7.90
C THR A 330 -11.86 -6.87 8.39
N GLN A 331 -11.15 -6.09 7.58
CA GLN A 331 -9.87 -5.48 7.95
C GLN A 331 -10.07 -4.11 8.63
N TYR A 332 -11.23 -3.47 8.47
CA TYR A 332 -11.51 -2.16 9.07
C TYR A 332 -11.44 -2.13 10.60
N PRO A 333 -11.95 -3.12 11.35
CA PRO A 333 -11.74 -3.17 12.79
C PRO A 333 -10.25 -3.20 13.15
N THR A 334 -9.46 -4.07 12.52
CA THR A 334 -8.00 -4.13 12.73
C THR A 334 -7.33 -2.81 12.40
N PHE A 335 -7.70 -2.19 11.27
CA PHE A 335 -7.21 -0.88 10.85
C PHE A 335 -7.47 0.21 11.91
N VAL A 336 -8.68 0.26 12.47
CA VAL A 336 -9.07 1.26 13.49
C VAL A 336 -8.32 1.01 14.80
N PHE A 337 -8.34 -0.23 15.31
CA PHE A 337 -7.71 -0.54 16.61
C PHE A 337 -6.19 -0.47 16.58
N ALA A 338 -5.56 -1.10 15.57
CA ALA A 338 -4.12 -1.06 15.41
C ALA A 338 -3.65 0.36 15.05
N GLY A 339 -4.39 1.06 14.19
CA GLY A 339 -4.13 2.46 13.86
C GLY A 339 -4.17 3.35 15.09
N LEU A 340 -5.19 3.26 15.94
CA LEU A 340 -5.25 4.05 17.17
C LEU A 340 -4.02 3.83 18.05
N LEU A 341 -3.68 2.57 18.31
CA LEU A 341 -2.61 2.22 19.25
C LEU A 341 -1.23 2.54 18.70
N SER A 342 -0.99 2.31 17.40
CA SER A 342 0.29 2.65 16.78
C SER A 342 0.56 4.15 16.77
N PHE A 343 -0.48 5.00 16.75
CA PHE A 343 -0.32 6.45 16.76
C PHE A 343 0.05 7.06 18.11
N PHE A 344 -0.03 6.31 19.21
CA PHE A 344 0.69 6.67 20.44
C PHE A 344 2.20 6.68 20.19
N GLY A 345 2.68 5.87 19.24
CA GLY A 345 4.04 5.87 18.75
C GLY A 345 4.43 7.07 17.86
N GLY A 346 3.48 7.95 17.55
CA GLY A 346 3.70 8.99 16.54
C GLY A 346 3.57 8.45 15.11
N VAL A 347 3.43 9.38 14.18
CA VAL A 347 2.97 9.07 12.83
C VAL A 347 4.03 8.34 12.01
N ASP A 348 5.31 8.66 12.21
CA ASP A 348 6.42 8.14 11.40
C ASP A 348 6.73 6.66 11.66
N VAL A 349 6.31 6.11 12.80
CA VAL A 349 6.37 4.65 13.08
C VAL A 349 5.04 3.98 12.78
N ALA A 350 3.93 4.66 13.07
CA ALA A 350 2.62 4.12 12.81
C ALA A 350 2.40 3.89 11.30
N MET A 351 2.88 4.78 10.42
CA MET A 351 2.66 4.65 8.98
C MET A 351 3.31 3.42 8.36
N PRO A 352 4.63 3.19 8.49
CA PRO A 352 5.24 1.96 7.97
C PRO A 352 4.64 0.70 8.57
N PHE A 353 4.37 0.70 9.88
CA PHE A 353 3.71 -0.41 10.56
C PHE A 353 2.31 -0.68 9.98
N MET A 354 1.53 0.37 9.72
CA MET A 354 0.19 0.22 9.15
C MET A 354 0.23 -0.21 7.69
N LEU A 355 1.21 0.25 6.90
CA LEU A 355 1.40 -0.24 5.53
C LEU A 355 1.72 -1.74 5.54
N ASP A 356 2.65 -2.18 6.38
CA ASP A 356 3.01 -3.59 6.54
C ASP A 356 1.84 -4.44 7.04
N LEU A 357 1.15 -4.00 8.10
CA LEU A 357 -0.01 -4.68 8.67
C LEU A 357 -1.15 -4.85 7.65
N MET A 358 -1.35 -3.85 6.80
CA MET A 358 -2.37 -3.86 5.76
C MET A 358 -1.89 -4.45 4.43
N ARG A 359 -0.64 -4.97 4.37
CA ARG A 359 -0.01 -5.58 3.19
C ARG A 359 0.06 -4.65 1.98
N LEU A 360 0.33 -3.38 2.25
CA LEU A 360 0.52 -2.37 1.23
C LEU A 360 2.02 -2.21 0.93
N PRO A 361 2.39 -1.87 -0.32
CA PRO A 361 3.78 -1.65 -0.69
C PRO A 361 4.45 -0.60 0.23
N SER A 362 5.63 -0.94 0.77
CA SER A 362 6.31 -0.12 1.78
C SER A 362 6.98 1.14 1.20
N ASP A 363 7.25 1.15 -0.10
CA ASP A 363 7.69 2.30 -0.90
C ASP A 363 6.68 3.45 -0.91
N LEU A 364 5.38 3.17 -0.72
CA LEU A 364 4.35 4.20 -0.56
C LEU A 364 4.62 5.11 0.64
N TYR A 365 5.38 4.67 1.65
CA TYR A 365 5.80 5.53 2.75
C TYR A 365 6.58 6.77 2.26
N GLN A 366 7.31 6.66 1.16
CA GLN A 366 8.02 7.81 0.58
C GLN A 366 7.04 8.88 0.07
N LEU A 367 5.93 8.46 -0.56
CA LEU A 367 4.85 9.36 -0.96
C LEU A 367 4.20 10.04 0.24
N TYR A 368 4.04 9.30 1.34
CA TYR A 368 3.60 9.87 2.61
C TYR A 368 4.57 10.95 3.13
N VAL A 369 5.88 10.71 3.08
CA VAL A 369 6.87 11.70 3.54
C VAL A 369 6.80 12.99 2.71
N VAL A 370 6.68 12.88 1.39
CA VAL A 370 6.54 14.04 0.49
C VAL A 370 5.28 14.84 0.83
N THR A 371 4.14 14.17 0.87
CA THR A 371 2.84 14.81 1.16
C THR A 371 2.73 15.29 2.60
N GLY A 372 3.43 14.64 3.53
CA GLY A 372 3.49 14.94 4.96
C GLY A 372 4.08 16.32 5.27
N VAL A 373 4.89 16.90 4.38
CA VAL A 373 5.41 18.27 4.53
C VAL A 373 4.27 19.30 4.57
N ILE A 374 3.24 19.08 3.74
CA ILE A 374 2.06 19.93 3.65
C ILE A 374 1.03 19.47 4.67
N ASN A 375 0.63 18.20 4.61
CA ASN A 375 -0.43 17.64 5.44
C ASN A 375 -0.07 17.72 6.94
N GLY A 376 1.20 17.59 7.31
CA GLY A 376 1.67 17.72 8.69
C GLY A 376 1.37 19.08 9.33
N ARG A 377 1.36 20.16 8.55
CA ARG A 377 0.99 21.51 9.04
C ARG A 377 -0.49 21.60 9.36
N PHE A 378 -1.33 21.09 8.45
CA PHE A 378 -2.76 21.00 8.67
C PHE A 378 -3.11 20.03 9.80
N ALA A 379 -2.35 18.93 9.95
CA ALA A 379 -2.47 18.01 11.07
C ALA A 379 -2.13 18.69 12.40
N THR A 380 -1.08 19.54 12.44
CA THR A 380 -0.69 20.28 13.65
C THR A 380 -1.71 21.35 13.99
N LEU A 381 -2.22 22.08 12.99
CA LEU A 381 -3.33 23.02 13.13
C LEU A 381 -4.56 22.32 13.75
N LEU A 382 -4.97 21.18 13.18
CA LEU A 382 -6.08 20.39 13.68
C LEU A 382 -5.83 19.85 15.10
N ALA A 383 -4.60 19.42 15.38
CA ALA A 383 -4.21 18.96 16.71
C ALA A 383 -4.27 20.09 17.76
N ALA A 384 -3.89 21.31 17.40
CA ALA A 384 -3.99 22.47 18.29
C ALA A 384 -5.45 22.79 18.65
N MET A 385 -6.35 22.80 17.66
CA MET A 385 -7.77 22.98 17.94
C MET A 385 -8.36 21.81 18.74
N ASN A 386 -7.95 20.58 18.44
CA ASN A 386 -8.35 19.41 19.22
C ASN A 386 -7.97 19.56 20.70
N LEU A 387 -6.75 20.02 21.01
CA LEU A 387 -6.33 20.28 22.39
C LEU A 387 -7.17 21.39 23.05
N VAL A 388 -7.44 22.50 22.35
CA VAL A 388 -8.30 23.56 22.90
C VAL A 388 -9.68 23.01 23.23
N VAL A 389 -10.35 22.41 22.27
CA VAL A 389 -11.73 21.94 22.40
C VAL A 389 -11.82 20.85 23.47
N PHE A 390 -10.85 19.93 23.50
CA PHE A 390 -10.75 18.92 24.54
C PHE A 390 -10.61 19.56 25.93
N THR A 391 -9.66 20.49 26.11
CA THR A 391 -9.43 21.18 27.38
C THR A 391 -10.64 21.98 27.82
N LEU A 392 -11.29 22.73 26.93
CA LEU A 392 -12.49 23.50 27.26
C LEU A 392 -13.63 22.60 27.75
N LEU A 393 -13.91 21.50 27.04
CA LEU A 393 -14.95 20.55 27.43
C LEU A 393 -14.61 19.80 28.70
N ALA A 394 -13.36 19.36 28.86
CA ALA A 394 -12.91 18.64 30.04
C ALA A 394 -12.96 19.54 31.29
N THR A 395 -12.39 20.76 31.21
CA THR A 395 -12.45 21.73 32.31
C THR A 395 -13.88 22.12 32.63
N ALA A 396 -14.72 22.45 31.64
CA ALA A 396 -16.13 22.81 31.88
C ALA A 396 -16.93 21.64 32.50
N SER A 397 -16.62 20.39 32.13
CA SER A 397 -17.21 19.20 32.73
C SER A 397 -16.82 19.04 34.21
N LEU A 398 -15.59 19.43 34.56
CA LEU A 398 -15.06 19.31 35.92
C LEU A 398 -15.53 20.43 36.85
N THR A 399 -15.66 21.65 36.32
CA THR A 399 -16.20 22.82 37.06
C THR A 399 -17.73 22.87 37.06
N GLY A 400 -18.42 21.95 36.36
CA GLY A 400 -19.88 21.91 36.35
C GLY A 400 -20.55 23.01 35.51
N VAL A 401 -19.79 23.64 34.62
CA VAL A 401 -20.20 24.78 33.79
C VAL A 401 -20.85 24.35 32.47
N LEU A 402 -21.05 23.03 32.25
CA LEU A 402 -21.70 22.52 31.05
C LEU A 402 -23.18 22.95 30.98
N VAL A 403 -23.57 23.53 29.85
CA VAL A 403 -24.94 23.94 29.55
C VAL A 403 -25.37 23.29 28.24
N VAL A 404 -26.26 22.30 28.31
CA VAL A 404 -26.72 21.55 27.13
C VAL A 404 -27.90 22.25 26.47
N ASN A 405 -27.71 22.74 25.25
CA ASN A 405 -28.78 23.28 24.41
C ASN A 405 -29.17 22.27 23.32
N LYS A 406 -30.25 21.51 23.55
CA LYS A 406 -30.74 20.47 22.64
C LYS A 406 -31.06 21.00 21.23
N LYS A 407 -31.65 22.19 21.11
CA LYS A 407 -32.01 22.79 19.81
C LYS A 407 -30.76 23.13 19.00
N LYS A 408 -29.76 23.76 19.63
CA LYS A 408 -28.47 24.04 18.98
C LYS A 408 -27.75 22.76 18.58
N MET A 409 -27.80 21.72 19.42
CA MET A 409 -27.14 20.44 19.16
C MET A 409 -27.74 19.72 17.94
N ILE A 410 -29.07 19.64 17.84
CA ILE A 410 -29.76 19.02 16.69
C ILE A 410 -29.47 19.83 15.41
N ASN A 411 -29.61 21.15 15.46
CA ASN A 411 -29.32 22.01 14.32
C ASN A 411 -27.88 21.83 13.82
N TYR A 412 -26.92 21.78 14.76
CA TYR A 412 -25.52 21.53 14.43
C TYR A 412 -25.31 20.17 13.77
N LEU A 413 -25.94 19.11 14.30
CA LEU A 413 -25.82 17.77 13.75
C LEU A 413 -26.34 17.70 12.30
N ILE A 414 -27.49 18.32 12.03
CA ILE A 414 -28.08 18.40 10.68
C ILE A 414 -27.16 19.18 9.74
N ILE A 415 -26.70 20.37 10.15
CA ILE A 415 -25.82 21.19 9.31
C ILE A 415 -24.50 20.46 9.03
N THR A 416 -23.94 19.78 10.03
CA THR A 416 -22.69 19.01 9.87
C THR A 416 -22.88 17.84 8.92
N LEU A 417 -24.00 17.12 8.98
CA LEU A 417 -24.31 16.05 8.04
C LEU A 417 -24.42 16.59 6.61
N LEU A 418 -25.16 17.68 6.40
CA LEU A 418 -25.31 18.32 5.09
C LEU A 418 -23.97 18.82 4.54
N LEU A 419 -23.16 19.48 5.37
CA LEU A 419 -21.83 19.94 4.98
C LEU A 419 -20.89 18.77 4.67
N THR A 420 -20.96 17.68 5.43
CA THR A 420 -20.13 16.49 5.18
C THR A 420 -20.48 15.87 3.83
N VAL A 421 -21.77 15.67 3.54
CA VAL A 421 -22.24 15.16 2.24
C VAL A 421 -21.85 16.12 1.11
N GLY A 422 -22.05 17.43 1.30
CA GLY A 422 -21.68 18.44 0.31
C GLY A 422 -20.18 18.47 0.02
N ILE A 423 -19.33 18.39 1.06
CA ILE A 423 -17.87 18.35 0.91
C ILE A 423 -17.44 17.07 0.19
N LEU A 424 -17.96 15.90 0.58
CA LEU A 424 -17.63 14.63 -0.07
C LEU A 424 -18.06 14.62 -1.55
N GLY A 425 -19.25 15.13 -1.85
CA GLY A 425 -19.74 15.26 -3.22
C GLY A 425 -18.91 16.25 -4.05
N ALA A 426 -18.53 17.39 -3.47
CA ALA A 426 -17.70 18.38 -4.14
C ALA A 426 -16.27 17.87 -4.41
N THR A 427 -15.64 17.20 -3.44
CA THR A 427 -14.31 16.60 -3.64
C THR A 427 -14.36 15.46 -4.64
N ARG A 428 -15.38 14.60 -4.60
CA ARG A 428 -15.59 13.55 -5.62
C ARG A 428 -15.77 14.14 -7.01
N GLY A 429 -16.61 15.17 -7.15
CA GLY A 429 -16.81 15.88 -8.40
C GLY A 429 -15.52 16.48 -8.94
N TYR A 430 -14.73 17.14 -8.08
CA TYR A 430 -13.41 17.66 -8.45
C TYR A 430 -12.49 16.54 -8.94
N PHE A 431 -12.36 15.43 -8.22
CA PHE A 431 -11.49 14.33 -8.62
C PHE A 431 -11.93 13.65 -9.92
N SER A 432 -13.24 13.54 -10.17
CA SER A 432 -13.75 12.98 -11.43
C SER A 432 -13.33 13.78 -12.68
N VAL A 433 -13.02 15.07 -12.52
CA VAL A 433 -12.54 15.94 -13.60
C VAL A 433 -11.01 16.04 -13.59
N ALA A 434 -10.41 16.13 -12.40
CA ALA A 434 -8.97 16.39 -12.23
C ALA A 434 -8.09 15.14 -12.38
N VAL A 435 -8.63 13.94 -12.12
CA VAL A 435 -7.92 12.67 -12.24
C VAL A 435 -8.43 11.96 -13.50
N LYS A 436 -7.63 11.96 -14.57
CA LYS A 436 -7.95 11.18 -15.77
C LYS A 436 -7.74 9.70 -15.50
N ASN A 437 -8.83 8.94 -15.48
CA ASN A 437 -8.79 7.48 -15.49
C ASN A 437 -8.63 7.02 -16.94
N VAL A 438 -7.39 6.91 -17.42
CA VAL A 438 -7.11 6.14 -18.63
C VAL A 438 -6.58 4.79 -18.15
N TYR A 439 -7.41 3.76 -18.26
CA TYR A 439 -6.94 2.39 -18.16
C TYR A 439 -6.17 2.08 -19.45
N ASP A 440 -4.89 1.73 -19.34
CA ASP A 440 -3.99 1.50 -20.47
C ASP A 440 -3.34 0.10 -20.45
N LYS A 441 -3.60 -0.70 -19.42
CA LYS A 441 -2.87 -1.96 -19.20
C LYS A 441 -3.21 -3.05 -20.20
N ASP A 442 -4.40 -3.00 -20.79
CA ASP A 442 -4.79 -3.79 -21.96
C ASP A 442 -3.84 -3.50 -23.13
N GLN A 443 -3.56 -2.23 -23.39
CA GLN A 443 -2.62 -1.80 -24.43
C GLN A 443 -1.18 -2.18 -24.06
N VAL A 444 -0.82 -2.08 -22.79
CA VAL A 444 0.51 -2.50 -22.31
C VAL A 444 0.76 -3.96 -22.65
N ILE A 445 -0.09 -4.89 -22.21
CA ILE A 445 0.12 -6.32 -22.47
C ILE A 445 0.05 -6.66 -23.96
N ALA A 446 -0.81 -5.96 -24.72
CA ALA A 446 -0.87 -6.09 -26.18
C ALA A 446 0.40 -5.56 -26.88
N SER A 447 1.12 -4.62 -26.26
CA SER A 447 2.33 -4.00 -26.82
C SER A 447 3.65 -4.64 -26.38
N MET A 448 3.63 -5.60 -25.45
CA MET A 448 4.83 -6.27 -24.97
C MET A 448 5.56 -7.01 -26.09
N GLN A 449 6.89 -6.91 -26.09
CA GLN A 449 7.76 -7.48 -27.11
C GLN A 449 8.83 -8.38 -26.51
N SER A 450 9.34 -9.30 -27.35
CA SER A 450 10.45 -10.19 -26.98
C SER A 450 11.68 -9.41 -26.53
N HIS A 451 12.26 -9.84 -25.40
CA HIS A 451 13.53 -9.32 -24.89
C HIS A 451 14.74 -10.11 -25.39
N VAL A 452 14.52 -11.09 -26.26
CA VAL A 452 15.54 -11.98 -26.79
C VAL A 452 15.86 -11.59 -28.24
N PHE A 453 17.14 -11.64 -28.61
CA PHE A 453 17.53 -11.41 -30.01
C PHE A 453 16.84 -12.43 -30.93
N PRO A 454 16.13 -11.96 -31.96
CA PRO A 454 15.30 -12.84 -32.78
C PRO A 454 16.17 -13.81 -33.57
N VAL A 455 15.83 -15.09 -33.47
CA VAL A 455 16.32 -16.17 -34.33
C VAL A 455 15.39 -16.29 -35.54
N PRO A 456 15.87 -16.63 -36.76
CA PRO A 456 14.99 -16.88 -37.90
C PRO A 456 13.89 -17.88 -37.54
N ARG A 457 12.63 -17.45 -37.63
CA ARG A 457 11.46 -18.21 -37.19
C ARG A 457 10.35 -18.20 -38.23
N LYS A 458 9.61 -19.30 -38.33
CA LYS A 458 8.35 -19.40 -39.05
C LYS A 458 7.23 -19.76 -38.08
N VAL A 459 6.11 -19.05 -38.13
CA VAL A 459 4.95 -19.31 -37.27
C VAL A 459 3.82 -19.84 -38.12
N TYR A 460 3.44 -21.09 -37.89
CA TYR A 460 2.27 -21.70 -38.51
C TYR A 460 1.02 -21.32 -37.72
N ARG A 461 -0.09 -21.05 -38.42
CA ARG A 461 -1.40 -20.78 -37.79
C ARG A 461 -2.34 -21.98 -37.86
N SER A 462 -1.99 -22.99 -38.64
CA SER A 462 -2.73 -24.26 -38.73
C SER A 462 -1.76 -25.44 -38.82
N VAL A 463 -2.19 -26.61 -38.34
CA VAL A 463 -1.39 -27.85 -38.34
C VAL A 463 -1.15 -28.38 -39.76
N ALA A 464 -2.07 -28.12 -40.69
CA ALA A 464 -2.04 -28.62 -42.06
C ALA A 464 -0.87 -28.09 -42.92
N GLU A 465 -0.19 -27.04 -42.47
CA GLU A 465 0.88 -26.37 -43.22
C GLU A 465 2.31 -26.89 -42.93
N SER A 466 2.48 -27.79 -41.95
CA SER A 466 3.79 -28.34 -41.56
C SER A 466 4.11 -29.62 -42.36
N VAL A 467 5.02 -29.53 -43.34
CA VAL A 467 5.29 -30.61 -44.32
C VAL A 467 6.78 -30.95 -44.39
N ILE A 468 7.35 -31.49 -43.30
CA ILE A 468 8.67 -32.13 -43.36
C ILE A 468 8.58 -33.54 -42.74
N PRO A 469 8.84 -34.60 -43.52
CA PRO A 469 8.94 -35.97 -43.01
C PRO A 469 10.06 -36.11 -41.97
N ILE A 470 9.81 -36.87 -40.90
CA ILE A 470 10.74 -37.02 -39.78
C ILE A 470 11.17 -38.46 -39.70
N ASP A 471 12.48 -38.68 -39.57
CA ASP A 471 13.02 -39.97 -39.18
C ASP A 471 12.92 -40.13 -37.66
N LEU A 472 11.82 -40.72 -37.18
CA LEU A 472 11.59 -40.99 -35.75
C LEU A 472 12.58 -42.01 -35.16
N GLY A 473 13.43 -42.65 -35.98
CA GLY A 473 14.45 -43.59 -35.52
C GLY A 473 15.70 -42.96 -34.91
N LYS A 474 15.88 -41.64 -35.05
CA LYS A 474 17.05 -40.90 -34.50
C LYS A 474 16.70 -40.13 -33.21
N PRO A 475 17.65 -39.93 -32.28
CA PRO A 475 17.47 -39.06 -31.12
C PRO A 475 17.07 -37.63 -31.53
N THR A 476 16.15 -37.01 -30.78
CA THR A 476 15.56 -35.71 -31.14
C THR A 476 16.60 -34.60 -31.27
N LEU A 477 17.58 -34.54 -30.37
CA LEU A 477 18.66 -33.55 -30.44
C LEU A 477 19.48 -33.67 -31.73
N GLN A 478 19.75 -34.91 -32.17
CA GLN A 478 20.44 -35.15 -33.44
C GLN A 478 19.58 -34.70 -34.63
N ARG A 479 18.26 -34.97 -34.62
CA ARG A 479 17.35 -34.51 -35.69
C ARG A 479 17.31 -32.98 -35.79
N ILE A 480 17.29 -32.28 -34.66
CA ILE A 480 17.31 -30.81 -34.61
C ILE A 480 18.62 -30.28 -35.20
N GLN A 481 19.76 -30.90 -34.87
CA GLN A 481 21.06 -30.50 -35.40
C GLN A 481 21.20 -30.77 -36.91
N GLU A 482 20.75 -31.93 -37.39
CA GLU A 482 20.82 -32.31 -38.81
C GLU A 482 19.88 -31.46 -39.68
N SER A 483 18.66 -31.22 -39.21
CA SER A 483 17.68 -30.39 -39.94
C SER A 483 17.99 -28.89 -39.84
N GLY A 484 18.71 -28.47 -38.80
CA GLY A 484 18.93 -27.07 -38.48
C GLY A 484 17.66 -26.34 -38.05
N VAL A 485 16.62 -27.06 -37.62
CA VAL A 485 15.31 -26.53 -37.24
C VAL A 485 14.85 -27.17 -35.92
N LEU A 486 14.46 -26.32 -34.97
CA LEU A 486 13.74 -26.71 -33.76
C LEU A 486 12.25 -26.41 -33.94
N ARG A 487 11.40 -27.44 -33.88
CA ARG A 487 9.94 -27.28 -33.96
C ARG A 487 9.33 -27.25 -32.57
N VAL A 488 8.62 -26.17 -32.28
CA VAL A 488 8.05 -25.89 -30.96
C VAL A 488 6.53 -25.81 -31.06
N GLY A 489 5.85 -26.69 -30.32
CA GLY A 489 4.41 -26.63 -30.13
C GLY A 489 4.00 -25.44 -29.27
N TYR A 490 3.00 -24.65 -29.71
CA TYR A 490 2.42 -23.55 -28.92
C TYR A 490 0.89 -23.56 -28.92
N ASN A 491 0.28 -23.00 -27.86
CA ASN A 491 -1.15 -22.69 -27.80
C ASN A 491 -1.33 -21.16 -27.68
N PRO A 492 -2.09 -20.49 -28.57
CA PRO A 492 -2.21 -19.02 -28.57
C PRO A 492 -3.07 -18.44 -27.44
N GLU A 493 -3.79 -19.27 -26.68
CA GLU A 493 -4.68 -18.86 -25.59
C GLU A 493 -4.05 -19.06 -24.20
N ASN A 494 -2.72 -19.03 -24.12
CA ASN A 494 -1.99 -19.30 -22.88
C ASN A 494 -1.16 -18.09 -22.38
N MET A 495 -1.76 -16.91 -22.40
CA MET A 495 -1.15 -15.69 -21.87
C MET A 495 -0.83 -15.84 -20.36
N PRO A 496 0.35 -15.37 -19.88
CA PRO A 496 1.40 -14.63 -20.59
C PRO A 496 2.52 -15.50 -21.21
N PHE A 497 2.34 -16.83 -21.29
CA PHE A 497 3.35 -17.75 -21.81
C PHE A 497 3.44 -17.73 -23.33
N THR A 498 2.30 -17.79 -24.01
CA THR A 498 2.18 -17.82 -25.47
C THR A 498 0.87 -17.16 -25.89
N TYR A 499 0.97 -16.06 -26.64
CA TYR A 499 -0.18 -15.34 -27.18
C TYR A 499 0.20 -14.47 -28.37
N TYR A 500 -0.80 -13.95 -29.09
CA TYR A 500 -0.59 -12.96 -30.13
C TYR A 500 -0.66 -11.54 -29.54
N SER A 501 0.38 -10.75 -29.77
CA SER A 501 0.40 -9.32 -29.43
C SER A 501 -0.65 -8.54 -30.24
N GLY A 502 -0.88 -7.29 -29.89
CA GLY A 502 -1.72 -6.36 -30.67
C GLY A 502 -1.20 -6.10 -32.09
N SER A 503 0.10 -6.34 -32.35
CA SER A 503 0.68 -6.31 -33.70
C SER A 503 0.50 -7.63 -34.47
N GLY A 504 -0.09 -8.65 -33.86
CA GLY A 504 -0.31 -9.97 -34.45
C GLY A 504 0.92 -10.88 -34.42
N GLU A 505 1.97 -10.52 -33.68
CA GLU A 505 3.16 -11.35 -33.50
C GLU A 505 2.98 -12.36 -32.37
N LEU A 506 3.53 -13.57 -32.52
CA LEU A 506 3.57 -14.57 -31.47
C LEU A 506 4.65 -14.19 -30.44
N VAL A 507 4.22 -13.94 -29.20
CA VAL A 507 5.04 -13.47 -28.09
C VAL A 507 4.69 -14.19 -26.77
N GLY A 508 5.50 -13.98 -25.75
CA GLY A 508 5.29 -14.53 -24.40
C GLY A 508 6.55 -15.21 -23.84
N LEU A 509 6.49 -15.57 -22.55
CA LEU A 509 7.62 -16.14 -21.82
C LEU A 509 8.19 -17.38 -22.50
N ASP A 510 7.35 -18.30 -22.96
CA ASP A 510 7.81 -19.56 -23.54
C ASP A 510 8.28 -19.39 -24.99
N ILE A 511 7.79 -18.36 -25.69
CA ILE A 511 8.31 -17.96 -27.00
C ILE A 511 9.75 -17.45 -26.86
N ASP A 512 10.03 -16.65 -25.84
CA ASP A 512 11.38 -16.16 -25.55
C ASP A 512 12.30 -17.30 -25.09
N MET A 513 11.80 -18.22 -24.26
CA MET A 513 12.55 -19.42 -23.88
C MET A 513 12.88 -20.29 -25.11
N ALA A 514 11.95 -20.47 -26.05
CA ALA A 514 12.20 -21.20 -27.30
C ALA A 514 13.27 -20.52 -28.17
N GLN A 515 13.27 -19.18 -28.24
CA GLN A 515 14.31 -18.42 -28.93
C GLN A 515 15.68 -18.57 -28.29
N LEU A 516 15.76 -18.54 -26.95
CA LEU A 516 17.01 -18.80 -26.23
C LEU A 516 17.57 -20.18 -26.55
N LEU A 517 16.71 -21.20 -26.52
CA LEU A 517 17.09 -22.58 -26.82
C LEU A 517 17.61 -22.72 -28.26
N ALA A 518 16.87 -22.20 -29.25
CA ALA A 518 17.27 -22.28 -30.66
C ALA A 518 18.58 -21.53 -30.94
N ARG A 519 18.78 -20.37 -30.29
CA ARG A 519 20.01 -19.59 -30.41
C ARG A 519 21.23 -20.36 -29.92
N GLU A 520 21.11 -21.06 -28.80
CA GLU A 520 22.21 -21.86 -28.23
C GLU A 520 22.49 -23.12 -29.04
N LEU A 521 21.44 -23.74 -29.58
CA LEU A 521 21.55 -24.84 -30.53
C LEU A 521 22.02 -24.39 -31.93
N LYS A 522 22.03 -23.08 -32.21
CA LYS A 522 22.36 -22.47 -33.51
C LYS A 522 21.46 -22.97 -34.65
N VAL A 523 20.16 -23.13 -34.36
CA VAL A 523 19.13 -23.61 -35.30
C VAL A 523 18.04 -22.56 -35.52
N LYS A 524 17.21 -22.75 -36.55
CA LYS A 524 16.00 -21.95 -36.81
C LYS A 524 14.82 -22.45 -35.99
N LEU A 525 13.77 -21.64 -35.88
CA LEU A 525 12.53 -22.01 -35.19
C LEU A 525 11.36 -22.21 -36.14
N GLU A 526 10.54 -23.20 -35.84
CA GLU A 526 9.20 -23.35 -36.39
C GLU A 526 8.19 -23.51 -35.26
N PHE A 527 7.28 -22.54 -35.13
CA PHE A 527 6.21 -22.59 -34.14
C PHE A 527 4.96 -23.21 -34.76
N ILE A 528 4.48 -24.29 -34.16
CA ILE A 528 3.36 -25.10 -34.67
C ILE A 528 2.23 -25.07 -33.64
N PRO A 529 1.00 -24.68 -34.02
CA PRO A 529 -0.11 -24.60 -33.06
C PRO A 529 -0.59 -26.00 -32.70
N PHE A 530 -1.04 -26.20 -31.47
CA PHE A 530 -1.68 -27.44 -31.04
C PHE A 530 -2.95 -27.18 -30.22
N GLU A 531 -3.83 -28.17 -30.23
CA GLU A 531 -4.95 -28.28 -29.30
C GLU A 531 -4.60 -29.24 -28.17
N ILE A 532 -5.01 -28.95 -26.94
CA ILE A 532 -4.56 -29.67 -25.73
C ILE A 532 -4.89 -31.17 -25.81
N GLU A 533 -5.99 -31.52 -26.45
CA GLU A 533 -6.49 -32.88 -26.60
C GLU A 533 -5.64 -33.71 -27.57
N THR A 534 -5.01 -33.05 -28.55
CA THR A 534 -4.25 -33.69 -29.63
C THR A 534 -2.74 -33.57 -29.47
N MET A 535 -2.25 -32.71 -28.56
CA MET A 535 -0.83 -32.40 -28.42
C MET A 535 0.06 -33.62 -28.20
N ALA A 536 -0.38 -34.60 -27.40
CA ALA A 536 0.42 -35.79 -27.11
C ALA A 536 0.59 -36.68 -28.36
N ILE A 537 -0.49 -36.82 -29.15
CA ILE A 537 -0.49 -37.59 -30.40
C ILE A 537 0.41 -36.90 -31.43
N GLN A 538 0.31 -35.57 -31.54
CA GLN A 538 1.14 -34.79 -32.46
C GLN A 538 2.62 -34.86 -32.08
N LEU A 539 2.94 -34.77 -30.79
CA LEU A 539 4.31 -34.87 -30.29
C LEU A 539 4.93 -36.25 -30.58
N GLU A 540 4.16 -37.32 -30.40
CA GLU A 540 4.61 -38.70 -30.67
C GLU A 540 4.72 -39.00 -32.17
N ALA A 541 3.85 -38.40 -32.99
CA ALA A 541 3.96 -38.42 -34.45
C ALA A 541 5.10 -37.51 -34.99
N GLY A 542 5.80 -36.79 -34.10
CA GLY A 542 6.89 -35.88 -34.43
C GLY A 542 6.45 -34.52 -34.97
N GLY A 543 5.16 -34.17 -34.95
CA GLY A 543 4.65 -32.89 -35.44
C GLY A 543 5.43 -31.68 -34.93
N PHE A 544 5.95 -31.75 -33.71
CA PHE A 544 6.96 -30.85 -33.16
C PHE A 544 7.90 -31.63 -32.22
N ASP A 545 9.06 -31.05 -31.90
CA ASP A 545 10.10 -31.71 -31.10
C ASP A 545 9.91 -31.48 -29.59
N VAL A 546 9.32 -30.35 -29.20
CA VAL A 546 9.05 -29.96 -27.80
C VAL A 546 7.82 -29.05 -27.74
N ILE A 547 7.09 -29.05 -26.62
CA ILE A 547 6.04 -28.05 -26.35
C ILE A 547 6.58 -27.03 -25.34
N MET A 548 6.51 -25.75 -25.68
CA MET A 548 6.87 -24.64 -24.80
C MET A 548 5.69 -23.67 -24.78
N SER A 549 4.74 -23.94 -23.87
CA SER A 549 3.44 -23.26 -23.83
C SER A 549 2.71 -23.51 -22.50
N GLY A 550 3.37 -23.31 -21.36
CA GLY A 550 2.77 -23.30 -20.03
C GLY A 550 2.19 -24.65 -19.61
N ILE A 551 2.82 -25.76 -20.02
CA ILE A 551 2.22 -27.09 -19.84
C ILE A 551 2.35 -27.56 -18.39
N VAL A 552 1.20 -27.75 -17.75
CA VAL A 552 1.13 -28.37 -16.43
C VAL A 552 1.62 -29.82 -16.45
N LEU A 553 2.52 -30.14 -15.53
CA LEU A 553 2.98 -31.50 -15.27
C LEU A 553 1.93 -32.26 -14.44
N THR A 554 1.27 -33.26 -15.04
CA THR A 554 0.28 -34.11 -14.36
C THR A 554 0.63 -35.60 -14.50
N THR A 555 0.13 -36.42 -13.58
CA THR A 555 0.31 -37.88 -13.62
C THR A 555 -0.36 -38.52 -14.84
N GLN A 556 -1.44 -37.93 -15.36
CA GLN A 556 -2.11 -38.37 -16.58
C GLN A 556 -1.24 -38.11 -17.82
N ARG A 557 -0.62 -36.93 -17.90
CA ARG A 557 0.27 -36.56 -19.01
C ARG A 557 1.59 -37.35 -19.00
N LEU A 558 2.14 -37.65 -17.82
CA LEU A 558 3.33 -38.50 -17.66
C LEU A 558 3.18 -39.93 -18.22
N LYS A 559 1.95 -40.41 -18.44
CA LYS A 559 1.72 -41.71 -19.10
C LYS A 559 1.90 -41.67 -20.61
N LYS A 560 1.80 -40.49 -21.22
CA LYS A 560 1.79 -40.30 -22.69
C LYS A 560 3.00 -39.53 -23.20
N MET A 561 3.65 -38.73 -22.35
CA MET A 561 4.74 -37.83 -22.73
C MET A 561 5.87 -37.88 -21.69
N THR A 562 7.08 -37.56 -22.12
CA THR A 562 8.23 -37.36 -21.23
C THR A 562 8.37 -35.87 -20.92
N PHE A 563 8.77 -35.50 -19.71
CA PHE A 563 8.86 -34.09 -19.30
C PHE A 563 10.26 -33.72 -18.82
N SER A 564 10.65 -32.48 -19.08
CA SER A 564 11.77 -31.85 -18.38
C SER A 564 11.48 -31.68 -16.87
N THR A 565 12.50 -31.32 -16.11
CA THR A 565 12.29 -30.73 -14.78
C THR A 565 11.44 -29.46 -14.88
N PRO A 566 10.61 -29.14 -13.87
CA PRO A 566 9.79 -27.93 -13.91
C PRO A 566 10.60 -26.64 -14.01
N TYR A 567 10.28 -25.81 -15.00
CA TYR A 567 10.91 -24.51 -15.17
C TYR A 567 10.28 -23.45 -14.27
N MET A 568 9.01 -23.61 -13.88
CA MET A 568 8.38 -22.76 -12.87
C MET A 568 7.25 -23.47 -12.12
N LYS A 569 6.75 -22.81 -11.07
CA LYS A 569 5.56 -23.22 -10.33
C LYS A 569 4.60 -22.04 -10.32
N THR A 570 3.42 -22.22 -10.88
CA THR A 570 2.32 -21.26 -10.82
C THR A 570 1.42 -21.56 -9.62
N HIS A 571 0.43 -20.71 -9.34
CA HIS A 571 -0.41 -20.80 -8.15
C HIS A 571 -1.89 -20.90 -8.53
N LEU A 572 -2.60 -21.94 -8.10
CA LEU A 572 -4.03 -22.08 -8.38
C LEU A 572 -4.81 -20.85 -7.87
N ALA A 573 -5.67 -20.30 -8.71
CA ALA A 573 -6.48 -19.13 -8.43
C ALA A 573 -7.87 -19.21 -9.07
N PHE A 574 -8.76 -18.34 -8.62
CA PHE A 574 -10.04 -18.08 -9.26
C PHE A 574 -10.02 -16.69 -9.88
N VAL A 575 -10.44 -16.59 -11.13
CA VAL A 575 -10.80 -15.32 -11.76
C VAL A 575 -12.29 -15.11 -11.58
N VAL A 576 -12.68 -13.99 -10.99
CA VAL A 576 -14.07 -13.69 -10.62
C VAL A 576 -14.41 -12.23 -10.91
N PRO A 577 -15.68 -11.89 -11.15
CA PRO A 577 -16.10 -10.50 -11.19
C PRO A 577 -15.67 -9.77 -9.89
N ASP A 578 -15.21 -8.52 -9.98
CA ASP A 578 -14.63 -7.79 -8.83
C ASP A 578 -15.55 -7.80 -7.58
N HIS A 579 -16.85 -7.62 -7.78
CA HIS A 579 -17.84 -7.63 -6.70
C HIS A 579 -17.91 -8.95 -5.90
N ARG A 580 -17.43 -10.07 -6.47
CA ARG A 580 -17.41 -11.40 -5.84
C ARG A 580 -16.07 -11.79 -5.22
N ARG A 581 -15.04 -10.94 -5.36
CA ARG A 581 -13.68 -11.19 -4.86
C ARG A 581 -13.65 -11.77 -3.44
N LYS A 582 -14.49 -11.24 -2.55
CA LYS A 582 -14.55 -11.63 -1.12
C LYS A 582 -14.99 -13.08 -0.92
N ASP A 583 -15.85 -13.59 -1.80
CA ASP A 583 -16.42 -14.94 -1.68
C ASP A 583 -15.36 -16.03 -1.94
N PHE A 584 -14.27 -15.68 -2.61
CA PHE A 584 -13.21 -16.61 -3.03
C PHE A 584 -11.92 -16.51 -2.20
N THR A 585 -11.89 -15.66 -1.18
CA THR A 585 -10.68 -15.40 -0.36
C THR A 585 -10.19 -16.61 0.43
N THR A 586 -11.08 -17.53 0.81
CA THR A 586 -10.74 -18.73 1.59
C THR A 586 -11.59 -19.90 1.12
N ARG A 587 -11.09 -21.13 1.30
CA ARG A 587 -11.87 -22.36 1.01
C ARG A 587 -13.24 -22.36 1.69
N LYS A 588 -13.28 -21.95 2.96
CA LYS A 588 -14.51 -21.92 3.76
C LYS A 588 -15.52 -20.91 3.22
N ALA A 589 -15.06 -19.78 2.68
CA ALA A 589 -15.93 -18.80 2.04
C ALA A 589 -16.56 -19.39 0.76
N ILE A 590 -15.74 -20.01 -0.08
CA ILE A 590 -16.20 -20.65 -1.33
C ILE A 590 -17.24 -21.74 -1.06
N GLN A 591 -16.99 -22.58 -0.05
CA GLN A 591 -17.90 -23.67 0.34
C GLN A 591 -19.27 -23.20 0.84
N ARG A 592 -19.43 -21.92 1.20
CA ARG A 592 -20.73 -21.35 1.61
C ARG A 592 -21.60 -20.92 0.43
N ILE A 593 -21.03 -20.81 -0.76
CA ILE A 593 -21.76 -20.42 -1.97
C ILE A 593 -22.67 -21.57 -2.38
N SER A 594 -23.97 -21.31 -2.43
CA SER A 594 -24.95 -22.27 -2.91
C SER A 594 -24.95 -22.31 -4.44
N LYS A 595 -24.85 -23.50 -5.04
CA LYS A 595 -24.84 -23.72 -6.50
C LYS A 595 -23.71 -22.97 -7.22
N LEU A 596 -22.49 -23.14 -6.71
CA LEU A 596 -21.30 -22.55 -7.31
C LEU A 596 -20.99 -23.21 -8.67
N ARG A 597 -20.85 -22.42 -9.73
CA ARG A 597 -20.52 -22.88 -11.09
C ARG A 597 -19.12 -22.39 -11.48
N ILE A 598 -18.18 -23.31 -11.66
CA ILE A 598 -16.78 -22.98 -11.96
C ILE A 598 -16.43 -23.48 -13.35
N GLY A 599 -16.00 -22.56 -14.21
CA GLY A 599 -15.37 -22.89 -15.49
C GLY A 599 -13.95 -23.37 -15.27
N ILE A 600 -13.55 -24.44 -15.93
CA ILE A 600 -12.15 -24.88 -16.02
C ILE A 600 -11.83 -24.98 -17.51
N PRO A 601 -10.78 -24.31 -18.01
CA PRO A 601 -10.29 -24.53 -19.37
C PRO A 601 -9.99 -26.01 -19.58
N ASN A 602 -10.07 -26.51 -20.81
CA ASN A 602 -9.83 -27.93 -21.13
C ASN A 602 -8.39 -28.40 -20.85
N GLU A 603 -8.01 -28.45 -19.58
CA GLU A 603 -6.69 -28.73 -19.08
C GLU A 603 -6.74 -29.96 -18.17
N SER A 604 -6.88 -31.14 -18.78
CA SER A 604 -6.72 -32.45 -18.13
C SER A 604 -7.70 -32.72 -16.97
N ASP A 605 -8.38 -33.87 -17.01
CA ASP A 605 -9.27 -34.38 -15.95
C ASP A 605 -8.68 -34.29 -14.51
N TYR A 606 -7.35 -34.19 -14.41
CA TYR A 606 -6.58 -34.03 -13.19
C TYR A 606 -7.08 -32.90 -12.26
N PHE A 607 -7.43 -31.72 -12.81
CA PHE A 607 -7.91 -30.62 -11.98
C PHE A 607 -9.39 -30.73 -11.67
N PHE A 608 -10.17 -31.32 -12.57
CA PHE A 608 -11.60 -31.55 -12.40
C PHE A 608 -11.88 -32.38 -11.14
N ASP A 609 -11.19 -33.51 -10.98
CA ASP A 609 -11.32 -34.38 -9.80
C ASP A 609 -10.82 -33.71 -8.52
N LYS A 610 -9.72 -32.97 -8.60
CA LYS A 610 -9.20 -32.24 -7.44
C LYS A 610 -10.16 -31.15 -6.96
N ILE A 611 -10.76 -30.40 -7.87
CA ILE A 611 -11.71 -29.34 -7.53
C ILE A 611 -13.00 -29.93 -6.97
N LYS A 612 -13.51 -31.03 -7.53
CA LYS A 612 -14.66 -31.73 -6.94
C LYS A 612 -14.37 -32.22 -5.52
N ASN A 613 -13.17 -32.74 -5.25
CA ASN A 613 -12.78 -33.11 -3.90
C ASN A 613 -12.56 -31.90 -2.98
N TYR A 614 -12.03 -30.80 -3.51
CA TYR A 614 -11.75 -29.58 -2.76
C TYR A 614 -13.04 -28.79 -2.42
N LEU A 615 -14.00 -28.75 -3.35
CA LEU A 615 -15.28 -28.04 -3.32
C LEU A 615 -16.44 -28.96 -3.80
N PRO A 616 -16.93 -29.88 -2.94
CA PRO A 616 -17.86 -30.95 -3.35
C PRO A 616 -19.25 -30.50 -3.84
N ARG A 617 -19.64 -29.26 -3.55
CA ARG A 617 -20.97 -28.70 -3.89
C ARG A 617 -20.95 -27.85 -5.16
N THR A 618 -19.87 -27.95 -5.93
CA THR A 618 -19.62 -27.11 -7.11
C THR A 618 -20.00 -27.87 -8.37
N GLU A 619 -20.69 -27.19 -9.27
CA GLU A 619 -20.84 -27.60 -10.66
C GLU A 619 -19.60 -27.14 -11.43
N VAL A 620 -18.86 -28.08 -11.99
CA VAL A 620 -17.63 -27.78 -12.74
C VAL A 620 -17.94 -27.97 -14.21
N ILE A 621 -17.67 -26.94 -15.00
CA ILE A 621 -17.98 -26.86 -16.43
C ILE A 621 -16.66 -26.72 -17.18
N GLU A 622 -16.44 -27.59 -18.16
CA GLU A 622 -15.28 -27.55 -19.03
C GLU A 622 -15.48 -26.48 -20.10
N LEU A 623 -14.45 -25.67 -20.33
CA LEU A 623 -14.45 -24.59 -21.31
C LEU A 623 -13.48 -24.92 -22.45
N GLY A 624 -13.96 -24.75 -23.69
CA GLY A 624 -13.11 -24.90 -24.87
C GLY A 624 -12.13 -23.73 -25.05
N SER A 625 -12.48 -22.54 -24.54
CA SER A 625 -11.62 -21.37 -24.55
C SER A 625 -11.76 -20.59 -23.25
N VAL A 626 -10.64 -20.02 -22.80
CA VAL A 626 -10.64 -19.12 -21.63
C VAL A 626 -11.49 -17.86 -21.90
N LYS A 627 -11.55 -17.41 -23.17
CA LYS A 627 -12.30 -16.21 -23.58
C LYS A 627 -13.80 -16.35 -23.39
N GLU A 628 -14.33 -17.57 -23.43
CA GLU A 628 -15.76 -17.84 -23.22
C GLU A 628 -16.24 -17.31 -21.87
N PHE A 629 -15.40 -17.37 -20.82
CA PHE A 629 -15.75 -16.83 -19.52
C PHE A 629 -15.86 -15.29 -19.49
N PHE A 630 -15.02 -14.60 -20.26
CA PHE A 630 -14.93 -13.15 -20.25
C PHE A 630 -15.91 -12.49 -21.22
N GLU A 631 -16.06 -13.03 -22.42
CA GLU A 631 -16.77 -12.36 -23.53
C GLU A 631 -18.26 -12.73 -23.59
N THR A 632 -18.60 -14.01 -23.41
CA THR A 632 -19.97 -14.51 -23.62
C THR A 632 -20.63 -14.97 -22.32
N ASN A 633 -19.90 -15.72 -21.51
CA ASN A 633 -20.34 -16.36 -20.27
C ASN A 633 -21.72 -17.02 -20.40
N GLU A 634 -22.00 -17.70 -21.53
CA GLU A 634 -23.29 -18.36 -21.80
C GLU A 634 -23.65 -19.37 -20.72
N ASN A 635 -22.62 -20.01 -20.17
CA ASN A 635 -22.70 -20.95 -19.09
C ASN A 635 -22.95 -20.31 -17.71
N GLN A 636 -23.17 -19.00 -17.60
CA GLN A 636 -23.43 -18.26 -16.35
C GLN A 636 -22.50 -18.70 -15.21
N LEU A 637 -21.20 -18.70 -15.49
CA LEU A 637 -20.17 -19.12 -14.55
C LEU A 637 -19.94 -18.06 -13.48
N ASP A 638 -19.70 -18.54 -12.26
CA ASP A 638 -19.42 -17.71 -11.10
C ASP A 638 -17.94 -17.35 -10.99
N ALA A 639 -17.08 -18.26 -11.47
CA ALA A 639 -15.64 -18.16 -11.43
C ALA A 639 -15.02 -19.00 -12.54
N LEU A 640 -13.82 -18.59 -12.94
CA LEU A 640 -12.94 -19.35 -13.81
C LEU A 640 -11.73 -19.83 -12.99
N LEU A 641 -11.41 -21.11 -13.07
CA LEU A 641 -10.22 -21.66 -12.45
C LEU A 641 -9.03 -21.51 -13.39
N LEU A 642 -8.03 -20.75 -12.96
CA LEU A 642 -6.74 -20.60 -13.64
C LEU A 642 -5.61 -20.68 -12.62
N ASP A 643 -4.38 -20.51 -13.07
CA ASP A 643 -3.34 -20.05 -12.17
C ASP A 643 -3.33 -18.51 -12.06
N ALA A 644 -2.76 -18.01 -10.97
CA ALA A 644 -2.75 -16.60 -10.61
C ALA A 644 -1.98 -15.78 -11.65
N GLU A 645 -0.92 -16.34 -12.20
CA GLU A 645 -0.08 -15.74 -13.22
C GLU A 645 -0.86 -15.52 -14.53
N ARG A 646 -1.55 -16.55 -15.06
CA ARG A 646 -2.39 -16.40 -16.27
C ARG A 646 -3.62 -15.56 -15.99
N GLY A 647 -4.29 -15.80 -14.87
CA GLY A 647 -5.45 -15.02 -14.46
C GLY A 647 -5.13 -13.53 -14.40
N SER A 648 -3.96 -13.16 -13.85
CA SER A 648 -3.56 -11.75 -13.72
C SER A 648 -3.40 -11.12 -15.10
N ALA A 649 -2.76 -11.84 -16.03
CA ALA A 649 -2.60 -11.39 -17.39
C ALA A 649 -3.94 -11.21 -18.13
N TRP A 650 -4.89 -12.14 -17.99
CA TRP A 650 -6.23 -12.00 -18.57
C TRP A 650 -7.00 -10.82 -17.99
N THR A 651 -6.91 -10.57 -16.67
CA THR A 651 -7.56 -9.40 -16.06
C THR A 651 -6.98 -8.07 -16.55
N LEU A 652 -5.77 -8.05 -17.13
CA LEU A 652 -5.26 -6.83 -17.78
C LEU A 652 -6.08 -6.46 -19.04
N ILE A 653 -6.70 -7.44 -19.69
CA ILE A 653 -7.60 -7.22 -20.83
C ILE A 653 -9.04 -7.01 -20.34
N TYR A 654 -9.42 -7.68 -19.24
CA TYR A 654 -10.76 -7.67 -18.66
C TYR A 654 -10.74 -7.12 -17.21
N PRO A 655 -10.58 -5.78 -17.02
CA PRO A 655 -10.36 -5.16 -15.71
C PRO A 655 -11.53 -5.27 -14.73
N GLU A 656 -12.72 -5.63 -15.21
CA GLU A 656 -13.92 -5.92 -14.41
C GLU A 656 -13.82 -7.25 -13.62
N PHE A 657 -12.82 -8.07 -13.94
CA PHE A 657 -12.48 -9.30 -13.23
C PHE A 657 -11.23 -9.14 -12.37
N GLN A 658 -11.13 -9.99 -11.34
CA GLN A 658 -10.01 -10.02 -10.41
C GLN A 658 -9.54 -11.44 -10.16
N VAL A 659 -8.25 -11.58 -9.90
CA VAL A 659 -7.64 -12.85 -9.48
C VAL A 659 -7.71 -12.97 -7.97
N VAL A 660 -8.16 -14.13 -7.51
CA VAL A 660 -8.24 -14.48 -6.09
C VAL A 660 -7.59 -15.83 -5.85
N VAL A 661 -6.52 -15.82 -5.07
CA VAL A 661 -5.90 -17.04 -4.56
C VAL A 661 -6.55 -17.35 -3.21
N PRO A 662 -7.18 -18.53 -3.02
CA PRO A 662 -7.72 -18.91 -1.72
C PRO A 662 -6.58 -19.17 -0.74
N VAL A 663 -6.62 -18.52 0.42
CA VAL A 663 -5.56 -18.62 1.42
C VAL A 663 -6.13 -19.11 2.75
N PRO A 664 -5.43 -19.94 3.56
CA PRO A 664 -4.04 -20.40 3.49
C PRO A 664 -3.73 -21.53 2.49
N ASP A 665 -4.73 -22.05 1.79
CA ASP A 665 -4.62 -23.25 0.94
C ASP A 665 -3.99 -22.97 -0.44
N VAL A 666 -2.78 -22.42 -0.48
CA VAL A 666 -2.09 -22.10 -1.74
C VAL A 666 -1.59 -23.38 -2.42
N VAL A 667 -2.20 -23.74 -3.54
CA VAL A 667 -1.80 -24.90 -4.35
C VAL A 667 -0.83 -24.48 -5.43
N LYS A 668 0.36 -25.11 -5.46
CA LYS A 668 1.38 -24.87 -6.49
C LYS A 668 1.23 -25.84 -7.66
N ILE A 669 1.32 -25.32 -8.87
CA ILE A 669 1.16 -26.07 -10.12
C ILE A 669 2.49 -26.05 -10.87
N PRO A 670 3.19 -27.19 -11.01
CA PRO A 670 4.45 -27.24 -11.74
C PRO A 670 4.23 -27.18 -13.26
N LEU A 671 4.95 -26.28 -13.94
CA LEU A 671 5.02 -26.20 -15.40
C LEU A 671 6.34 -26.79 -15.90
N ALA A 672 6.28 -27.62 -16.94
CA ALA A 672 7.42 -28.31 -17.51
C ALA A 672 7.26 -28.45 -19.03
N TYR A 673 8.36 -28.63 -19.77
CA TYR A 673 8.32 -28.81 -21.22
C TYR A 673 8.20 -30.30 -21.55
N PRO A 674 7.09 -30.74 -22.17
CA PRO A 674 6.97 -32.11 -22.63
C PRO A 674 7.68 -32.31 -23.98
N VAL A 675 8.21 -33.51 -24.14
CA VAL A 675 8.79 -34.07 -25.36
C VAL A 675 8.12 -35.44 -25.63
N ALA A 676 8.41 -36.03 -26.79
CA ALA A 676 7.81 -37.29 -27.21
C ALA A 676 7.95 -38.40 -26.13
N GLY A 677 6.98 -39.30 -26.10
CA GLY A 677 6.99 -40.45 -25.20
C GLY A 677 8.29 -41.25 -25.34
N GLY A 678 8.96 -41.53 -24.23
CA GLY A 678 10.21 -42.28 -24.21
C GLY A 678 11.49 -41.48 -24.49
N ASP A 679 11.39 -40.23 -24.95
CA ASP A 679 12.56 -39.37 -25.25
C ASP A 679 13.18 -38.75 -23.99
N ARG A 680 13.81 -39.61 -23.17
CA ARG A 680 14.46 -39.20 -21.91
C ARG A 680 15.71 -38.37 -22.14
N GLU A 681 16.46 -38.67 -23.20
CA GLU A 681 17.70 -37.96 -23.51
C GLU A 681 17.43 -36.48 -23.75
N PHE A 682 16.43 -36.15 -24.57
CA PHE A 682 16.09 -34.75 -24.83
C PHE A 682 15.43 -34.07 -23.61
N ALA A 683 14.60 -34.78 -22.85
CA ALA A 683 14.04 -34.27 -21.60
C ALA A 683 15.12 -33.93 -20.55
N ASP A 684 16.15 -34.77 -20.43
CA ASP A 684 17.29 -34.55 -19.53
C ASP A 684 18.15 -33.37 -20.02
N PHE A 685 18.39 -33.27 -21.32
CA PHE A 685 19.04 -32.11 -21.93
C PHE A 685 18.31 -30.80 -21.60
N LEU A 686 16.99 -30.75 -21.83
CA LEU A 686 16.14 -29.59 -21.48
C LEU A 686 16.19 -29.29 -19.98
N SER A 687 16.23 -30.32 -19.13
CA SER A 687 16.33 -30.16 -17.68
C SER A 687 17.63 -29.49 -17.25
N GLN A 688 18.76 -29.88 -17.84
CA GLN A 688 20.04 -29.22 -17.57
C GLN A 688 20.05 -27.80 -18.13
N TRP A 689 19.51 -27.62 -19.33
CA TRP A 689 19.39 -26.30 -19.95
C TRP A 689 18.56 -25.33 -19.11
N ILE A 690 17.38 -25.74 -18.62
CA ILE A 690 16.53 -24.95 -17.71
C ILE A 690 17.30 -24.54 -16.46
N ARG A 691 18.07 -25.46 -15.86
CA ARG A 691 18.89 -25.15 -14.69
C ARG A 691 19.91 -24.06 -15.00
N LEU A 692 20.63 -24.17 -16.13
CA LEU A 692 21.57 -23.14 -16.56
C LEU A 692 20.89 -21.79 -16.75
N LYS A 693 19.72 -21.73 -17.39
CA LYS A 693 18.99 -20.46 -17.61
C LYS A 693 18.57 -19.79 -16.30
N LYS A 694 18.28 -20.59 -15.27
CA LYS A 694 17.98 -20.09 -13.91
C LYS A 694 19.24 -19.58 -13.22
N ASP A 695 20.32 -20.37 -13.23
CA ASP A 695 21.56 -20.02 -12.53
C ASP A 695 22.23 -18.76 -13.12
N PHE A 696 22.11 -18.54 -14.43
CA PHE A 696 22.58 -17.30 -15.08
C PHE A 696 21.58 -16.12 -14.98
N GLY A 697 20.41 -16.31 -14.36
CA GLY A 697 19.39 -15.29 -14.18
C GLY A 697 18.62 -14.90 -15.44
N GLU A 698 18.84 -15.57 -16.58
CA GLU A 698 18.12 -15.31 -17.84
C GLU A 698 16.61 -15.60 -17.68
N PHE A 699 16.27 -16.71 -17.02
CA PHE A 699 14.88 -17.04 -16.72
C PHE A 699 14.22 -15.96 -15.84
N GLN A 700 14.93 -15.45 -14.83
CA GLN A 700 14.39 -14.42 -13.95
C GLN A 700 14.07 -13.13 -14.69
N ARG A 701 14.91 -12.72 -15.65
CA ARG A 701 14.62 -11.54 -16.50
C ARG A 701 13.35 -11.73 -17.31
N LEU A 702 13.17 -12.91 -17.93
CA LEU A 702 11.95 -13.21 -18.68
C LEU A 702 10.72 -13.28 -17.77
N TYR A 703 10.86 -13.81 -16.55
CA TYR A 703 9.79 -13.83 -15.56
C TYR A 703 9.41 -12.41 -15.10
N ASP A 704 10.40 -11.57 -14.82
CA ASP A 704 10.20 -10.17 -14.44
C ASP A 704 9.49 -9.38 -15.54
N HIS A 705 9.79 -9.68 -16.80
CA HIS A 705 9.15 -9.07 -17.96
C HIS A 705 7.71 -9.57 -18.15
N TRP A 706 7.56 -10.86 -18.44
CA TRP A 706 6.28 -11.43 -18.88
C TRP A 706 5.27 -11.66 -17.75
N ILE A 707 5.73 -11.93 -16.53
CA ILE A 707 4.84 -12.25 -15.39
C ILE A 707 4.63 -11.06 -14.48
N LEU A 708 5.71 -10.35 -14.12
CA LEU A 708 5.65 -9.21 -13.20
C LEU A 708 5.45 -7.86 -13.91
N GLY A 709 5.62 -7.81 -15.23
CA GLY A 709 5.42 -6.60 -16.03
C GLY A 709 6.40 -5.45 -15.71
N ARG A 710 7.60 -5.73 -15.18
CA ARG A 710 8.53 -4.69 -14.67
C ARG A 710 9.01 -3.71 -15.75
N ASP A 711 9.00 -4.12 -16.99
CA ASP A 711 9.45 -3.43 -18.21
C ASP A 711 8.46 -3.62 -19.38
N ALA A 712 7.21 -3.98 -19.08
CA ALA A 712 6.15 -4.22 -20.07
C ALA A 712 5.78 -2.97 -20.88
N VAL A 713 5.87 -1.79 -20.26
CA VAL A 713 5.86 -0.52 -20.97
C VAL A 713 7.31 -0.19 -21.25
N PRO A 714 7.73 0.07 -22.51
CA PRO A 714 9.01 0.70 -22.73
C PRO A 714 8.98 1.95 -21.87
N GLN A 715 9.91 2.05 -20.93
CA GLN A 715 10.10 3.25 -20.11
C GLN A 715 10.55 4.37 -21.08
N LYS A 716 9.62 4.92 -21.90
CA LYS A 716 9.14 6.27 -21.75
C LYS A 716 10.12 7.12 -21.00
N PRO A 717 11.31 7.46 -21.54
CA PRO A 717 12.30 8.16 -20.77
C PRO A 717 11.59 9.42 -20.25
N ARG A 718 11.42 9.52 -18.93
CA ARG A 718 10.45 10.45 -18.36
C ARG A 718 10.70 11.86 -18.90
N TRP A 719 9.62 12.56 -19.24
CA TRP A 719 9.73 13.91 -19.77
C TRP A 719 10.55 14.74 -18.78
N SER A 720 11.65 15.31 -19.26
CA SER A 720 12.52 16.16 -18.46
C SER A 720 13.05 17.32 -19.29
N ILE A 721 13.41 18.41 -18.63
CA ILE A 721 13.94 19.60 -19.33
C ILE A 721 15.26 19.24 -20.02
N ILE A 722 16.13 18.47 -19.37
CA ILE A 722 17.43 18.09 -19.94
C ILE A 722 17.30 17.26 -21.22
N ARG A 723 16.31 16.37 -21.28
CA ARG A 723 16.06 15.47 -22.41
C ARG A 723 15.18 16.11 -23.49
N ASN A 724 14.00 16.60 -23.12
CA ASN A 724 12.97 16.98 -24.08
C ASN A 724 13.04 18.44 -24.53
N VAL A 725 13.58 19.34 -23.69
CA VAL A 725 13.72 20.77 -24.01
C VAL A 725 15.13 21.07 -24.50
N LEU A 726 16.15 20.69 -23.73
CA LEU A 726 17.55 20.98 -24.01
C LEU A 726 18.24 19.96 -24.91
N ARG A 727 17.73 18.72 -24.97
CA ARG A 727 18.30 17.60 -25.74
C ARG A 727 19.78 17.33 -25.41
N TRP A 728 20.17 17.50 -24.15
CA TRP A 728 21.54 17.23 -23.68
C TRP A 728 21.80 15.74 -23.41
N VAL A 729 20.74 14.96 -23.26
CA VAL A 729 20.76 13.50 -23.07
C VAL A 729 19.69 12.89 -23.96
N GLU A 730 19.90 11.63 -24.36
CA GLU A 730 18.97 10.83 -25.17
C GLU A 730 17.67 10.49 -24.43
#